data_AF-A0A061J004-F1
#
_entry.id   AF-A0A061J004-F1
#
_cell.length_a   1.000
_cell.length_b   1.000
_cell.length_c   1.000
_cell.angle_alpha   90.00
_cell.angle_beta   90.00
_cell.angle_gamma   90.00
#
_symmetry.space_group_name_H-M   'P 1'
#
loop_
_entity.id
_entity.type
_entity.pdbx_description
1 polymer ?
#
loop_
_entity_poly.entity_id
_entity_poly.type
_entity_poly.pdbx_seq_one_letter_code
_entity_poly.pdbx_strand_id
1 'polypeptide(L)'
;MLKEETEAATPWITGLHAAVGADFHTVSNTPYYAFPPKQLVGLLLCVYLRRQLLPHMQDMSLMTVATGALGSMGNKGAIGLRFVLHRTSLCLINVHLAAGHNNVLKRNADASTIFECMDFNAQKRQALVAAIGDGYIPPEYMDQSPELRPHDHDIVIVAGDLNYRVNLSYEEAVELSLRRDVARLLMHDELVSELANSHSPWWGFVDLTPTFPPTYRYDIGMNVYDTSEKQRVPSYTDRIVTWTKRKSHQKLIYVESMQAIVDVVSSDHKPVQALLRLPIRCEVEEKKKSVTQSLRDRISQVGLDRSNSAKTSITPAVLDFGVQQFYDCGARNVVTISNVGDCVALVKVFRQRNQDVSEGAWLRVYPSNFSILPGETQEVVVECQLHPRCMWWMSRWRPFEGHGQLKLSSMLLVFVSQGPVHLVECNCTILPSVYGNSLENISLLGNEACLTAYGLKGDLEQLRKVIRPQLPKELWFLSEAIYERGARQPDLFTENGSAEVCTAIMRHLDTRCEPLPAEFDIQSVATCFITFLQSLQEPVVPFALYAAAIAAGKAGGRTPLVFVQQQLPPQHANVWIYVCALLAFLLRPVNTRGNELTPRIVAKLFSDVLLVRPGVLNCAVSGNRAGSQKDIAPPPQGVVTSQSLRQQLQQEKDI
;
A
#
# COMPACT_ATOMS: atom_id res chain seq x y z
N MET A 1 -5.75 27.91 14.42
CA MET A 1 -4.70 28.50 13.56
C MET A 1 -3.37 27.89 13.96
N LEU A 2 -2.95 26.83 13.28
CA LEU A 2 -1.55 26.40 13.32
C LEU A 2 -0.81 27.36 12.41
N LYS A 3 0.22 28.06 12.92
CA LYS A 3 1.14 28.80 12.06
C LYS A 3 1.63 27.86 10.97
N GLU A 4 1.73 28.33 9.73
CA GLU A 4 2.36 27.56 8.66
C GLU A 4 3.74 27.10 9.15
N GLU A 5 4.05 25.82 8.93
CA GLU A 5 5.21 25.12 9.50
C GLU A 5 6.57 25.77 9.15
N THR A 6 6.60 26.84 8.36
CA THR A 6 7.79 27.53 7.82
C THR A 6 8.23 28.77 8.62
N GLU A 7 7.37 29.42 9.41
CA GLU A 7 7.75 30.68 10.09
C GLU A 7 8.89 30.49 11.10
N ALA A 8 8.89 29.38 11.87
CA ALA A 8 9.89 29.13 12.91
C ALA A 8 11.29 28.80 12.36
N ALA A 9 11.38 28.15 11.18
CA ALA A 9 12.65 27.87 10.51
C ALA A 9 13.17 29.03 9.65
N THR A 10 12.37 30.07 9.41
CA THR A 10 12.75 31.18 8.51
C THR A 10 14.10 31.83 8.86
N PRO A 11 14.44 32.10 10.13
CA PRO A 11 15.76 32.63 10.48
C PRO A 11 16.90 31.67 10.12
N TRP A 12 16.70 30.36 10.35
CA TRP A 12 17.67 29.32 10.00
C TRP A 12 17.88 29.21 8.50
N ILE A 13 16.79 29.15 7.73
CA ILE A 13 16.83 29.08 6.27
C ILE A 13 17.58 30.29 5.70
N THR A 14 17.25 31.50 6.19
CA THR A 14 17.89 32.75 5.75
C THR A 14 19.39 32.77 6.06
N GLY A 15 19.76 32.39 7.29
CA GLY A 15 21.16 32.30 7.70
C GLY A 15 21.96 31.27 6.89
N LEU A 16 21.38 30.09 6.63
CA LEU A 16 22.01 29.04 5.82
C LEU A 16 22.15 29.46 4.35
N HIS A 17 21.15 30.11 3.77
CA HIS A 17 21.24 30.64 2.40
C HIS A 17 22.38 31.65 2.26
N ALA A 18 22.50 32.56 3.22
CA ALA A 18 23.58 33.54 3.24
C ALA A 18 24.96 32.87 3.43
N ALA A 19 25.08 31.93 4.35
CA ALA A 19 26.34 31.24 4.65
C ALA A 19 26.83 30.35 3.49
N VAL A 20 25.91 29.68 2.78
CA VAL A 20 26.22 28.82 1.63
C VAL A 20 26.40 29.65 0.35
N GLY A 21 25.80 30.84 0.27
CA GLY A 21 25.68 31.61 -0.96
C GLY A 21 24.71 30.92 -1.92
N ALA A 22 23.48 30.69 -1.46
CA ALA A 22 22.45 29.97 -2.21
C ALA A 22 21.16 30.79 -2.36
N ASP A 23 20.44 30.57 -3.46
CA ASP A 23 19.06 31.03 -3.66
C ASP A 23 18.21 29.98 -4.38
N PHE A 24 16.90 30.23 -4.47
CA PHE A 24 15.94 29.33 -5.11
C PHE A 24 15.59 29.73 -6.55
N HIS A 25 16.27 30.73 -7.13
CA HIS A 25 16.03 31.15 -8.51
C HIS A 25 16.73 30.20 -9.47
N THR A 26 16.13 29.88 -10.61
CA THR A 26 16.74 28.97 -11.61
C THR A 26 17.93 29.61 -12.32
N VAL A 27 17.88 30.92 -12.56
CA VAL A 27 18.99 31.73 -13.10
C VAL A 27 19.43 32.74 -12.04
N SER A 28 20.67 32.63 -11.60
CA SER A 28 21.29 33.54 -10.62
C SER A 28 22.81 33.39 -10.65
N ASN A 29 23.51 34.39 -10.13
CA ASN A 29 24.97 34.41 -9.97
C ASN A 29 25.45 33.69 -8.70
N THR A 30 24.54 33.22 -7.85
CA THR A 30 24.90 32.44 -6.66
C THR A 30 25.46 31.06 -7.03
N PRO A 31 26.50 30.57 -6.33
CA PRO A 31 27.14 29.29 -6.63
C PRO A 31 26.24 28.07 -6.41
N TYR A 32 25.24 28.18 -5.52
CA TYR A 32 24.35 27.09 -5.15
C TYR A 32 22.88 27.41 -5.41
N TYR A 33 22.15 26.40 -5.83
CA TYR A 33 20.70 26.37 -5.86
C TYR A 33 20.17 25.76 -4.56
N ALA A 34 19.25 26.44 -3.90
CA ALA A 34 18.56 25.99 -2.70
C ALA A 34 17.25 25.29 -3.09
N PHE A 35 17.12 24.01 -2.71
CA PHE A 35 15.85 23.32 -2.83
C PHE A 35 14.81 23.86 -1.83
N PRO A 36 13.52 23.65 -2.09
CA PRO A 36 12.48 23.98 -1.12
C PRO A 36 12.81 23.35 0.25
N PRO A 37 12.96 24.16 1.32
CA PRO A 37 13.21 23.62 2.64
C PRO A 37 11.95 22.94 3.15
N LYS A 38 12.12 21.93 4.01
CA LYS A 38 10.99 21.30 4.71
C LYS A 38 11.25 21.21 6.19
N GLN A 39 10.22 21.55 6.96
CA GLN A 39 10.15 21.38 8.39
C GLN A 39 9.11 20.32 8.75
N LEU A 40 9.40 19.53 9.78
CA LEU A 40 8.46 18.62 10.44
C LEU A 40 8.69 18.79 11.94
N VAL A 41 7.89 19.65 12.56
CA VAL A 41 7.99 20.01 13.98
C VAL A 41 9.39 20.51 14.32
N GLY A 42 10.25 19.71 14.97
CA GLY A 42 11.62 20.08 15.33
C GLY A 42 12.68 19.70 14.29
N LEU A 43 12.31 18.98 13.23
CA LEU A 43 13.23 18.63 12.14
C LEU A 43 13.20 19.70 11.05
N LEU A 44 14.37 20.05 10.53
CA LEU A 44 14.53 20.92 9.36
C LEU A 44 15.49 20.26 8.36
N LEU A 45 15.10 20.14 7.10
CA LEU A 45 15.96 19.70 6.01
C LEU A 45 16.14 20.84 5.01
N CYS A 46 17.41 21.23 4.80
CA CYS A 46 17.83 22.16 3.77
C CYS A 46 18.85 21.47 2.87
N VAL A 47 18.65 21.52 1.55
CA VAL A 47 19.55 20.88 0.58
C VAL A 47 19.98 21.90 -0.45
N TYR A 48 21.27 21.90 -0.77
CA TYR A 48 21.90 22.81 -1.71
C TYR A 48 22.65 22.03 -2.78
N LEU A 49 22.49 22.43 -4.04
CA LEU A 49 23.18 21.83 -5.19
C LEU A 49 24.03 22.89 -5.88
N ARG A 50 25.28 22.56 -6.25
CA ARG A 50 26.06 23.44 -7.11
C ARG A 50 25.30 23.70 -8.40
N ARG A 51 25.14 24.98 -8.78
CA ARG A 51 24.28 25.38 -9.90
C ARG A 51 24.66 24.73 -11.23
N GLN A 52 25.94 24.45 -11.42
CA GLN A 52 26.50 23.74 -12.59
C GLN A 52 25.90 22.32 -12.79
N LEU A 53 25.41 21.70 -11.72
CA LEU A 53 24.83 20.35 -11.75
C LEU A 53 23.31 20.37 -11.96
N LEU A 54 22.67 21.54 -11.88
CA LEU A 54 21.22 21.69 -12.02
C LEU A 54 20.67 21.14 -13.35
N PRO A 55 21.34 21.32 -14.52
CA PRO A 55 20.87 20.74 -15.79
C PRO A 55 20.86 19.21 -15.82
N HIS A 56 21.59 18.55 -14.91
CA HIS A 56 21.69 17.10 -14.84
C HIS A 56 20.78 16.49 -13.78
N MET A 57 19.95 17.31 -13.12
CA MET A 57 19.11 16.90 -12.02
C MET A 57 17.67 16.67 -12.50
N GLN A 58 17.06 15.57 -12.06
CA GLN A 58 15.70 15.17 -12.45
C GLN A 58 14.94 14.58 -11.27
N ASP A 59 13.62 14.45 -11.43
CA ASP A 59 12.72 13.71 -10.54
C ASP A 59 12.86 14.02 -9.05
N MET A 60 12.88 15.31 -8.69
CA MET A 60 12.87 15.72 -7.29
C MET A 60 11.54 15.41 -6.63
N SER A 61 11.57 14.89 -5.41
CA SER A 61 10.39 14.74 -4.57
C SER A 61 10.76 14.84 -3.10
N LEU A 62 9.83 15.34 -2.30
CA LEU A 62 10.01 15.58 -0.87
C LEU A 62 8.87 14.87 -0.10
N MET A 63 9.23 14.17 0.98
CA MET A 63 8.27 13.42 1.79
C MET A 63 8.56 13.56 3.29
N THR A 64 7.53 13.43 4.12
CA THR A 64 7.65 13.43 5.59
C THR A 64 6.92 12.25 6.19
N VAL A 65 7.50 11.62 7.20
CA VAL A 65 6.87 10.54 7.97
C VAL A 65 6.92 10.89 9.45
N ALA A 66 5.78 10.88 10.14
CA ALA A 66 5.70 11.12 11.58
C ALA A 66 5.60 9.80 12.35
N THR A 67 6.39 9.62 13.42
CA THR A 67 6.47 8.37 14.21
C THR A 67 6.14 8.54 15.70
N GLY A 68 5.73 9.74 16.10
CA GLY A 68 5.36 10.08 17.48
C GLY A 68 4.12 9.36 18.02
N ALA A 69 3.73 9.67 19.27
CA ALA A 69 2.60 9.02 19.93
C ALA A 69 1.32 9.07 19.05
N LEU A 70 0.60 7.95 18.96
CA LEU A 70 -0.60 7.76 18.12
C LEU A 70 -0.38 7.93 16.59
N GLY A 71 0.86 7.82 16.10
CA GLY A 71 1.16 7.84 14.66
C GLY A 71 0.83 9.17 13.97
N SER A 72 0.57 10.24 14.73
CA SER A 72 0.16 11.55 14.20
C SER A 72 0.35 12.76 15.14
N MET A 73 0.76 12.57 16.41
CA MET A 73 1.28 13.69 17.23
C MET A 73 2.79 13.82 17.03
N GLY A 74 3.17 14.83 16.24
CA GLY A 74 4.50 14.98 15.66
C GLY A 74 5.53 15.61 16.60
N ASN A 75 6.47 14.82 17.12
CA ASN A 75 7.75 15.32 17.62
C ASN A 75 8.94 14.42 17.22
N LYS A 76 8.65 13.37 16.46
CA LYS A 76 9.58 12.34 15.97
C LYS A 76 9.16 11.92 14.58
N GLY A 77 10.12 11.49 13.78
CA GLY A 77 9.89 11.11 12.39
C GLY A 77 11.06 11.42 11.49
N ALA A 78 10.76 11.67 10.22
CA ALA A 78 11.75 11.95 9.21
C ALA A 78 11.25 12.91 8.13
N ILE A 79 12.20 13.62 7.52
CA ILE A 79 12.04 14.38 6.30
C ILE A 79 12.98 13.78 5.26
N GLY A 80 12.43 13.34 4.13
CA GLY A 80 13.19 12.80 3.00
C GLY A 80 13.14 13.74 1.81
N LEU A 81 14.27 13.94 1.14
CA LEU A 81 14.35 14.52 -0.19
C LEU A 81 15.02 13.50 -1.12
N ARG A 82 14.40 13.22 -2.26
CA ARG A 82 15.02 12.44 -3.32
C ARG A 82 15.18 13.23 -4.59
N PHE A 83 16.19 12.88 -5.38
CA PHE A 83 16.41 13.38 -6.73
C PHE A 83 17.30 12.42 -7.52
N VAL A 84 17.28 12.53 -8.84
CA VAL A 84 18.23 11.85 -9.74
C VAL A 84 19.26 12.87 -10.17
N LEU A 85 20.55 12.56 -9.97
CA LEU A 85 21.64 13.33 -10.53
C LEU A 85 22.33 12.47 -11.61
N HIS A 86 22.31 12.96 -12.85
CA HIS A 86 22.62 12.18 -14.04
C HIS A 86 21.79 10.89 -14.12
N ARG A 87 22.40 9.72 -13.82
CA ARG A 87 21.76 8.40 -13.81
C ARG A 87 21.83 7.73 -12.44
N THR A 88 22.06 8.49 -11.38
CA THR A 88 22.14 8.00 -10.01
C THR A 88 21.04 8.63 -9.17
N SER A 89 20.17 7.81 -8.61
CA SER A 89 19.14 8.26 -7.68
C SER A 89 19.70 8.38 -6.25
N LEU A 90 19.51 9.54 -5.65
CA LEU A 90 19.92 9.88 -4.29
C LEU A 90 18.68 10.09 -3.41
N CYS A 91 18.70 9.55 -2.19
CA CYS A 91 17.70 9.80 -1.16
C CYS A 91 18.39 10.30 0.11
N LEU A 92 18.08 11.53 0.52
CA LEU A 92 18.61 12.19 1.71
C LEU A 92 17.53 12.25 2.77
N ILE A 93 17.78 11.67 3.95
CA ILE A 93 16.78 11.56 5.01
C ILE A 93 17.32 12.21 6.28
N ASN A 94 16.65 13.25 6.77
CA ASN A 94 16.84 13.77 8.12
C ASN A 94 15.89 13.05 9.09
N VAL A 95 16.40 12.43 10.15
CA VAL A 95 15.60 11.67 11.13
C VAL A 95 15.74 12.18 12.55
N HIS A 96 14.70 11.96 13.35
CA HIS A 96 14.71 12.14 14.79
C HIS A 96 13.88 11.01 15.41
N LEU A 97 14.57 10.01 15.95
CA LEU A 97 13.96 8.77 16.47
C LEU A 97 13.68 8.85 17.96
N ALA A 98 12.90 7.89 18.48
CA ALA A 98 12.53 7.85 19.90
C ALA A 98 13.73 7.94 20.87
N ALA A 99 13.64 8.91 21.79
CA ALA A 99 14.63 9.13 22.84
C ALA A 99 14.47 8.16 24.02
N GLY A 100 15.48 8.12 24.89
CA GLY A 100 15.50 7.32 26.12
C GLY A 100 16.40 6.09 26.00
N HIS A 101 17.07 5.72 27.08
CA HIS A 101 18.10 4.66 27.09
C HIS A 101 17.51 3.32 26.62
N ASN A 102 16.45 2.84 27.28
CA ASN A 102 15.88 1.50 27.04
C ASN A 102 14.91 1.40 25.84
N ASN A 103 15.00 2.30 24.85
CA ASN A 103 14.01 2.42 23.77
C ASN A 103 14.50 1.95 22.38
N VAL A 104 15.50 1.06 22.32
CA VAL A 104 16.05 0.50 21.07
C VAL A 104 14.95 -0.06 20.17
N LEU A 105 14.06 -0.90 20.71
CA LEU A 105 12.97 -1.49 19.93
C LEU A 105 12.03 -0.44 19.32
N LYS A 106 11.78 0.67 20.03
CA LYS A 106 10.95 1.76 19.51
C LYS A 106 11.70 2.58 18.45
N ARG A 107 13.01 2.81 18.60
CA ARG A 107 13.84 3.43 17.54
C ARG A 107 13.86 2.59 16.27
N ASN A 108 14.00 1.27 16.41
CA ASN A 108 13.91 0.35 15.28
C ASN A 108 12.53 0.42 14.62
N ALA A 109 11.45 0.38 15.41
CA ALA A 109 10.09 0.52 14.87
C ALA A 109 9.86 1.87 14.17
N ASP A 110 10.43 2.96 14.68
CA ASP A 110 10.40 4.27 14.02
C ASP A 110 11.13 4.21 12.66
N ALA A 111 12.34 3.65 12.62
CA ALA A 111 13.12 3.50 11.40
C ALA A 111 12.41 2.61 10.35
N SER A 112 11.86 1.46 10.75
CA SER A 112 11.03 0.62 9.87
C SER A 112 9.85 1.40 9.30
N THR A 113 9.11 2.11 10.15
CA THR A 113 7.97 2.94 9.71
C THR A 113 8.41 4.01 8.72
N ILE A 114 9.55 4.65 8.94
CA ILE A 114 10.12 5.65 8.03
C ILE A 114 10.43 5.01 6.68
N PHE A 115 11.15 3.88 6.64
CA PHE A 115 11.53 3.24 5.38
C PHE A 115 10.36 2.62 4.61
N GLU A 116 9.32 2.15 5.31
CA GLU A 116 8.13 1.56 4.69
C GLU A 116 7.12 2.61 4.21
N CYS A 117 6.92 3.70 4.97
CA CYS A 117 5.88 4.69 4.69
C CYS A 117 6.39 5.92 3.93
N MET A 118 7.71 6.13 3.80
CA MET A 118 8.27 7.25 3.03
C MET A 118 8.18 6.98 1.53
N ASP A 119 7.04 7.30 0.94
CA ASP A 119 6.81 7.09 -0.48
C ASP A 119 6.85 8.40 -1.29
N PHE A 120 7.90 8.58 -2.07
CA PHE A 120 8.13 9.78 -2.86
C PHE A 120 7.18 9.95 -4.06
N ASN A 121 6.39 8.92 -4.42
CA ASN A 121 5.37 9.00 -5.45
C ASN A 121 3.96 9.25 -4.87
N ALA A 122 3.78 9.27 -3.55
CA ALA A 122 2.45 9.41 -2.94
C ALA A 122 1.73 10.71 -3.36
N GLN A 123 2.45 11.84 -3.44
CA GLN A 123 1.87 13.10 -3.92
C GLN A 123 1.49 13.05 -5.41
N LYS A 124 2.30 12.40 -6.26
CA LYS A 124 1.97 12.22 -7.68
C LYS A 124 0.69 11.39 -7.83
N ARG A 125 0.55 10.32 -7.04
CA ARG A 125 -0.68 9.52 -6.99
C ARG A 125 -1.86 10.35 -6.50
N GLN A 126 -1.70 11.15 -5.43
CA GLN A 126 -2.78 12.04 -4.95
C GLN A 126 -3.16 13.12 -5.97
N ALA A 127 -2.19 13.71 -6.67
CA ALA A 127 -2.45 14.69 -7.72
C ALA A 127 -3.19 14.05 -8.90
N LEU A 128 -2.85 12.81 -9.25
CA LEU A 128 -3.56 12.03 -10.26
C LEU A 128 -5.01 11.76 -9.83
N VAL A 129 -5.24 11.37 -8.56
CA VAL A 129 -6.60 11.25 -7.99
C VAL A 129 -7.38 12.54 -8.13
N ALA A 130 -6.76 13.67 -7.77
CA ALA A 130 -7.41 14.98 -7.79
C ALA A 130 -7.73 15.45 -9.23
N ALA A 131 -6.85 15.18 -10.19
CA ALA A 131 -7.03 15.55 -11.59
C ALA A 131 -8.14 14.73 -12.28
N ILE A 132 -8.39 13.49 -11.84
CA ILE A 132 -9.42 12.63 -12.41
C ILE A 132 -10.83 13.02 -11.94
N GLY A 133 -10.98 13.93 -10.97
CA GLY A 133 -12.26 14.56 -10.57
C GLY A 133 -13.25 13.64 -9.85
N ASP A 134 -13.30 12.37 -10.24
CA ASP A 134 -14.22 11.34 -9.74
C ASP A 134 -13.59 10.42 -8.67
N GLY A 135 -12.36 10.71 -8.22
CA GLY A 135 -11.69 9.96 -7.14
C GLY A 135 -11.31 8.51 -7.48
N TYR A 136 -11.50 8.08 -8.73
CA TYR A 136 -11.13 6.77 -9.27
C TYR A 136 -9.76 6.84 -9.94
N ILE A 137 -8.78 6.05 -9.47
CA ILE A 137 -7.57 5.74 -10.26
C ILE A 137 -7.77 4.35 -10.85
N PRO A 138 -7.90 4.19 -12.17
CA PRO A 138 -7.89 2.87 -12.77
C PRO A 138 -6.55 2.16 -12.44
N PRO A 139 -6.51 0.86 -12.13
CA PRO A 139 -5.29 0.15 -11.73
C PRO A 139 -4.10 0.35 -12.68
N GLU A 140 -4.39 0.50 -13.98
CA GLU A 140 -3.43 0.82 -15.04
C GLU A 140 -2.67 2.15 -14.83
N TYR A 141 -3.20 3.07 -14.01
CA TYR A 141 -2.56 4.32 -13.60
C TYR A 141 -1.82 4.20 -12.25
N MET A 142 -2.16 3.24 -11.39
CA MET A 142 -1.36 2.95 -10.18
C MET A 142 -0.01 2.34 -10.56
N ASP A 143 0.01 1.51 -11.62
CA ASP A 143 1.24 0.94 -12.20
C ASP A 143 2.16 1.99 -12.84
N GLN A 144 1.64 3.18 -13.19
CA GLN A 144 2.45 4.28 -13.75
C GLN A 144 3.27 5.02 -12.69
N SER A 145 2.96 4.86 -11.40
CA SER A 145 3.66 5.51 -10.30
C SER A 145 3.72 4.59 -9.07
N PRO A 146 4.46 3.47 -9.17
CA PRO A 146 4.61 2.53 -8.07
C PRO A 146 5.18 3.24 -6.83
N GLU A 147 5.02 2.60 -5.67
CA GLU A 147 5.65 3.11 -4.46
C GLU A 147 7.15 3.29 -4.67
N LEU A 148 7.65 4.48 -4.34
CA LEU A 148 9.05 4.82 -4.47
C LEU A 148 9.59 5.09 -3.07
N ARG A 149 10.13 4.05 -2.45
CA ARG A 149 10.62 4.05 -1.07
C ARG A 149 12.12 4.35 -1.02
N PRO A 150 12.72 4.61 0.15
CA PRO A 150 14.15 4.88 0.26
C PRO A 150 15.02 3.80 -0.39
N HIS A 151 14.75 2.52 -0.13
CA HIS A 151 15.52 1.39 -0.66
C HIS A 151 15.41 1.18 -2.18
N ASP A 152 14.57 1.94 -2.89
CA ASP A 152 14.52 1.92 -4.35
C ASP A 152 15.60 2.78 -5.02
N HIS A 153 16.33 3.58 -4.23
CA HIS A 153 17.35 4.51 -4.71
C HIS A 153 18.73 3.83 -4.83
N ASP A 154 19.61 4.34 -5.71
CA ASP A 154 20.97 3.82 -5.83
C ASP A 154 21.78 4.08 -4.56
N ILE A 155 21.60 5.25 -3.93
CA ILE A 155 22.26 5.65 -2.68
C ILE A 155 21.24 6.32 -1.75
N VAL A 156 21.22 5.87 -0.50
CA VAL A 156 20.46 6.46 0.60
C VAL A 156 21.44 6.99 1.64
N ILE A 157 21.24 8.22 2.10
CA ILE A 157 21.99 8.83 3.19
C ILE A 157 20.98 9.23 4.25
N VAL A 158 21.10 8.64 5.43
CA VAL A 158 20.26 8.96 6.59
C VAL A 158 21.14 9.68 7.59
N ALA A 159 20.70 10.85 8.05
CA ALA A 159 21.41 11.66 9.03
C ALA A 159 20.43 12.23 10.05
N GLY A 160 20.90 12.53 11.26
CA GLY A 160 20.11 13.22 12.29
C GLY A 160 20.30 12.62 13.67
N ASP A 161 19.33 12.86 14.55
CA ASP A 161 19.31 12.32 15.90
C ASP A 161 18.65 10.93 15.90
N LEU A 162 19.45 9.91 15.63
CA LEU A 162 19.03 8.51 15.65
C LEU A 162 18.79 8.02 17.09
N ASN A 163 19.27 8.77 18.10
CA ASN A 163 19.00 8.54 19.51
C ASN A 163 19.47 7.19 20.10
N TYR A 164 20.26 6.40 19.38
CA TYR A 164 20.93 5.21 19.92
C TYR A 164 21.99 5.61 20.95
N ARG A 165 22.16 4.76 21.97
CA ARG A 165 22.93 5.06 23.18
C ARG A 165 24.13 4.15 23.33
N VAL A 166 25.10 4.60 24.11
CA VAL A 166 26.20 3.76 24.60
C VAL A 166 25.75 3.07 25.88
N ASN A 167 25.82 1.74 25.91
CA ASN A 167 25.42 0.90 27.04
C ASN A 167 26.58 0.71 28.04
N LEU A 168 26.92 1.79 28.75
CA LEU A 168 27.91 1.85 29.83
C LEU A 168 27.35 2.66 31.01
N SER A 169 28.01 2.59 32.17
CA SER A 169 27.74 3.55 33.24
C SER A 169 28.16 4.98 32.83
N TYR A 170 27.59 5.99 33.50
CA TYR A 170 27.91 7.38 33.21
C TYR A 170 29.41 7.65 33.45
N GLU A 171 29.95 7.17 34.57
CA GLU A 171 31.34 7.37 34.98
C GLU A 171 32.31 6.76 33.96
N GLU A 172 32.07 5.50 33.55
CA GLU A 172 32.89 4.81 32.55
C GLU A 172 32.84 5.53 31.19
N ALA A 173 31.65 5.92 30.74
CA ALA A 173 31.49 6.60 29.47
C ALA A 173 32.19 7.98 29.47
N VAL A 174 32.12 8.74 30.57
CA VAL A 174 32.86 10.00 30.72
C VAL A 174 34.37 9.76 30.72
N GLU A 175 34.86 8.77 31.47
CA GLU A 175 36.29 8.44 31.52
C GLU A 175 36.83 8.07 30.13
N LEU A 176 36.12 7.20 29.39
CA LEU A 176 36.51 6.81 28.04
C LEU A 176 36.43 7.99 27.06
N SER A 177 35.44 8.86 27.21
CA SER A 177 35.30 10.07 26.38
C SER A 177 36.47 11.04 26.60
N LEU A 178 36.90 11.25 27.85
CA LEU A 178 38.05 12.09 28.20
C LEU A 178 39.36 11.50 27.66
N ARG A 179 39.51 10.18 27.69
CA ARG A 179 40.65 9.46 27.11
C ARG A 179 40.60 9.34 25.59
N ARG A 180 39.48 9.74 24.96
CA ARG A 180 39.20 9.57 23.53
C ARG A 180 39.29 8.10 23.06
N ASP A 181 38.92 7.16 23.93
CA ASP A 181 38.82 5.74 23.59
C ASP A 181 37.50 5.46 22.85
N VAL A 182 37.43 5.98 21.63
CA VAL A 182 36.25 5.89 20.77
C VAL A 182 35.94 4.44 20.41
N ALA A 183 36.97 3.62 20.19
CA ALA A 183 36.80 2.21 19.86
C ALA A 183 36.03 1.47 20.96
N ARG A 184 36.39 1.68 22.23
CA ARG A 184 35.70 1.05 23.35
C ARG A 184 34.28 1.56 23.53
N LEU A 185 34.05 2.87 23.37
CA LEU A 185 32.69 3.42 23.40
C LEU A 185 31.79 2.79 22.33
N LEU A 186 32.31 2.64 21.11
CA LEU A 186 31.56 2.06 19.98
C LEU A 186 31.30 0.56 20.11
N MET A 187 32.12 -0.19 20.84
CA MET A 187 31.81 -1.60 21.18
C MET A 187 30.53 -1.75 22.00
N HIS A 188 30.14 -0.70 22.74
CA HIS A 188 28.93 -0.65 23.55
C HIS A 188 27.82 0.22 22.93
N ASP A 189 27.98 0.65 21.68
CA ASP A 189 26.99 1.48 20.97
C ASP A 189 25.85 0.62 20.40
N GLU A 190 24.62 1.00 20.71
CA GLU A 190 23.43 0.28 20.26
C GLU A 190 23.30 0.30 18.73
N LEU A 191 23.62 1.41 18.04
CA LEU A 191 23.49 1.47 16.57
C LEU A 191 24.50 0.55 15.88
N VAL A 192 25.73 0.48 16.38
CA VAL A 192 26.74 -0.49 15.90
C VAL A 192 26.21 -1.92 16.01
N SER A 193 25.56 -2.25 17.13
CA SER A 193 24.93 -3.57 17.33
C SER A 193 23.78 -3.82 16.37
N GLU A 194 22.93 -2.81 16.13
CA GLU A 194 21.79 -2.89 15.22
C GLU A 194 22.21 -3.03 13.75
N LEU A 195 23.28 -2.35 13.32
CA LEU A 195 23.82 -2.48 11.96
C LEU A 195 24.34 -3.91 11.66
N ALA A 196 24.81 -4.63 12.67
CA ALA A 196 25.25 -6.00 12.56
C ALA A 196 24.10 -7.02 12.60
N ASN A 197 22.90 -6.61 13.02
CA ASN A 197 21.74 -7.49 13.19
C ASN A 197 20.92 -7.59 11.88
N SER A 198 20.78 -8.81 11.34
CA SER A 198 20.03 -9.06 10.10
C SER A 198 18.53 -8.81 10.18
N HIS A 199 17.98 -8.69 11.39
CA HIS A 199 16.56 -8.39 11.63
C HIS A 199 16.32 -6.91 11.94
N SER A 200 17.38 -6.09 11.95
CA SER A 200 17.29 -4.66 12.19
C SER A 200 16.85 -3.91 10.92
N PRO A 201 16.08 -2.80 11.03
CA PRO A 201 15.84 -1.91 9.89
C PRO A 201 17.12 -1.32 9.28
N TRP A 202 18.23 -1.35 10.02
CA TRP A 202 19.53 -0.87 9.56
C TRP A 202 20.34 -1.93 8.82
N TRP A 203 19.80 -3.13 8.61
CA TRP A 203 20.52 -4.18 7.93
C TRP A 203 21.00 -3.75 6.53
N GLY A 204 22.31 -3.89 6.31
CA GLY A 204 22.96 -3.49 5.06
C GLY A 204 23.32 -2.01 4.95
N PHE A 205 22.95 -1.17 5.92
CA PHE A 205 23.54 0.18 6.04
C PHE A 205 24.98 0.09 6.56
N VAL A 206 25.76 1.11 6.24
CA VAL A 206 27.13 1.31 6.71
C VAL A 206 27.19 2.67 7.40
N ASP A 207 27.60 2.65 8.65
CA ASP A 207 27.80 3.86 9.46
C ASP A 207 29.09 4.59 9.09
N LEU A 208 29.01 5.91 9.10
CA LEU A 208 30.19 6.76 9.08
C LEU A 208 30.75 6.77 10.50
N THR A 209 31.60 5.78 10.79
CA THR A 209 32.11 5.53 12.13
C THR A 209 32.76 6.80 12.74
N PRO A 210 32.24 7.31 13.87
CA PRO A 210 32.79 8.48 14.52
C PRO A 210 34.26 8.30 14.93
N THR A 211 35.04 9.37 14.88
CA THR A 211 36.44 9.45 15.35
C THR A 211 36.64 10.51 16.42
N PHE A 212 35.54 11.07 16.92
CA PHE A 212 35.46 12.11 17.95
C PHE A 212 34.64 11.58 19.15
N PRO A 213 34.68 12.23 20.33
CA PRO A 213 33.90 11.81 21.50
C PRO A 213 32.37 11.91 21.30
N PRO A 214 31.56 11.28 22.17
CA PRO A 214 30.10 11.35 22.10
C PRO A 214 29.54 12.76 22.02
N THR A 215 28.50 12.95 21.22
CA THR A 215 27.90 14.26 20.88
C THR A 215 26.77 14.67 21.81
N TYR A 216 26.31 13.75 22.66
CA TYR A 216 25.25 13.94 23.63
C TYR A 216 25.66 13.29 24.96
N ARG A 217 25.29 13.76 26.15
CA ARG A 217 24.56 15.01 26.45
C ARG A 217 25.49 15.98 27.15
N TYR A 218 25.55 17.22 26.69
CA TYR A 218 26.33 18.29 27.30
C TYR A 218 25.45 19.25 28.11
N ASP A 219 26.04 19.93 29.09
CA ASP A 219 25.42 21.10 29.69
C ASP A 219 25.45 22.28 28.69
N ILE A 220 24.31 22.95 28.54
CA ILE A 220 24.16 24.06 27.59
C ILE A 220 25.13 25.19 27.96
N GLY A 221 25.84 25.72 26.96
CA GLY A 221 26.87 26.74 27.13
C GLY A 221 28.25 26.18 27.48
N MET A 222 28.38 24.87 27.70
CA MET A 222 29.62 24.23 28.17
C MET A 222 30.05 23.06 27.28
N ASN A 223 31.28 22.60 27.48
CA ASN A 223 31.83 21.36 26.93
C ASN A 223 32.05 20.32 28.04
N VAL A 224 31.06 20.23 28.94
CA VAL A 224 31.00 19.29 30.06
C VAL A 224 29.77 18.41 29.86
N TYR A 225 29.92 17.11 30.03
CA TYR A 225 28.80 16.16 29.96
C TYR A 225 27.83 16.34 31.13
N ASP A 226 26.56 15.99 30.91
CA ASP A 226 25.39 16.26 31.77
C ASP A 226 25.71 16.16 33.27
N THR A 227 25.78 17.31 33.95
CA THR A 227 26.01 17.39 35.41
C THR A 227 24.72 17.39 36.22
N SER A 228 23.55 17.30 35.56
CA SER A 228 22.27 17.20 36.25
C SER A 228 22.13 15.88 36.99
N GLU A 229 21.18 15.82 37.93
CA GLU A 229 20.84 14.59 38.68
C GLU A 229 20.49 13.39 37.78
N LYS A 230 20.15 13.63 36.51
CA LYS A 230 19.81 12.57 35.55
C LYS A 230 21.04 11.86 34.97
N GLN A 231 22.22 12.48 35.02
CA GLN A 231 23.50 11.96 34.53
C GLN A 231 23.36 11.13 33.25
N ARG A 232 22.86 11.75 32.17
CA ARG A 232 22.66 11.03 30.91
C ARG A 232 24.00 10.56 30.36
N VAL A 233 24.14 9.24 30.18
CA VAL A 233 25.35 8.60 29.66
C VAL A 233 25.77 9.23 28.31
N PRO A 234 27.02 9.68 28.17
CA PRO A 234 27.57 10.15 26.90
C PRO A 234 27.33 9.15 25.76
N SER A 235 26.67 9.58 24.68
CA SER A 235 26.21 8.73 23.57
C SER A 235 26.38 9.37 22.20
N TYR A 236 26.56 8.55 21.16
CA TYR A 236 26.61 8.97 19.75
C TYR A 236 25.20 8.99 19.14
N THR A 237 24.36 9.90 19.62
CA THR A 237 22.96 10.03 19.17
C THR A 237 22.86 10.59 17.76
N ASP A 238 23.81 11.45 17.37
CA ASP A 238 23.84 12.15 16.10
C ASP A 238 24.71 11.38 15.10
N ARG A 239 24.08 10.76 14.09
CA ARG A 239 24.74 9.80 13.19
C ARG A 239 24.44 10.06 11.73
N ILE A 240 25.32 9.53 10.88
CA ILE A 240 25.17 9.53 9.44
C ILE A 240 25.44 8.10 8.96
N VAL A 241 24.44 7.48 8.35
CA VAL A 241 24.56 6.12 7.79
C VAL A 241 24.22 6.14 6.32
N THR A 242 24.84 5.24 5.56
CA THR A 242 24.68 5.14 4.11
C THR A 242 24.24 3.75 3.71
N TRP A 243 23.44 3.66 2.66
CA TRP A 243 23.09 2.39 2.02
C TRP A 243 23.18 2.54 0.52
N THR A 244 23.56 1.46 -0.16
CA THR A 244 23.52 1.42 -1.63
C THR A 244 22.90 0.13 -2.11
N LYS A 245 22.04 0.27 -3.13
CA LYS A 245 21.42 -0.86 -3.84
C LYS A 245 22.47 -1.74 -4.55
N ARG A 246 23.64 -1.18 -4.84
CA ARG A 246 24.72 -1.85 -5.57
C ARG A 246 25.88 -2.12 -4.64
N LYS A 247 25.99 -3.36 -4.16
CA LYS A 247 27.08 -3.77 -3.25
C LYS A 247 28.48 -3.42 -3.80
N SER A 248 28.68 -3.44 -5.12
CA SER A 248 29.95 -3.05 -5.76
C SER A 248 30.30 -1.56 -5.59
N HIS A 249 29.31 -0.69 -5.39
CA HIS A 249 29.50 0.74 -5.17
C HIS A 249 29.83 1.07 -3.72
N GLN A 250 29.62 0.16 -2.76
CA GLN A 250 29.87 0.42 -1.35
C GLN A 250 31.31 0.88 -1.09
N LYS A 251 32.29 0.29 -1.78
CA LYS A 251 33.72 0.67 -1.67
C LYS A 251 34.05 2.02 -2.29
N LEU A 252 33.16 2.57 -3.12
CA LEU A 252 33.32 3.86 -3.79
C LEU A 252 32.67 5.01 -3.00
N ILE A 253 31.83 4.67 -2.02
CA ILE A 253 31.29 5.62 -1.05
C ILE A 253 32.29 5.68 0.11
N TYR A 254 32.97 6.80 0.27
CA TYR A 254 33.91 6.96 1.39
C TYR A 254 33.88 8.37 1.97
N VAL A 255 34.25 8.43 3.25
CA VAL A 255 34.31 9.65 4.04
C VAL A 255 35.67 10.32 3.81
N GLU A 256 35.67 11.56 3.34
CA GLU A 256 36.89 12.36 3.24
C GLU A 256 37.26 12.98 4.59
N SER A 257 36.25 13.47 5.33
CA SER A 257 36.42 14.00 6.67
C SER A 257 35.11 13.91 7.45
N MET A 258 35.20 13.71 8.77
CA MET A 258 34.05 13.75 9.67
C MET A 258 34.47 14.33 11.02
N GLN A 259 33.64 15.20 11.60
CA GLN A 259 33.94 15.86 12.87
C GLN A 259 32.66 16.24 13.63
N ALA A 260 32.79 16.35 14.96
CA ALA A 260 31.85 17.06 15.80
C ALA A 260 32.34 18.50 16.04
N ILE A 261 31.46 19.48 15.88
CA ILE A 261 31.78 20.90 16.04
C ILE A 261 31.61 21.30 17.51
N VAL A 262 32.70 21.15 18.28
CA VAL A 262 32.70 21.37 19.75
C VAL A 262 32.58 22.84 20.16
N ASP A 263 32.89 23.76 19.26
CA ASP A 263 32.81 25.21 19.52
C ASP A 263 31.34 25.71 19.57
N VAL A 264 30.40 24.92 19.06
CA VAL A 264 28.96 25.23 19.13
C VAL A 264 28.40 24.66 20.44
N VAL A 265 28.06 25.55 21.37
CA VAL A 265 27.61 25.23 22.73
C VAL A 265 26.16 25.61 23.02
N SER A 266 25.41 26.06 22.01
CA SER A 266 24.02 26.51 22.15
C SER A 266 23.00 25.39 22.39
N SER A 267 23.42 24.13 22.30
CA SER A 267 22.61 22.93 22.51
C SER A 267 23.34 21.95 23.42
N ASP A 268 22.60 21.03 24.02
CA ASP A 268 23.12 19.85 24.71
C ASP A 268 23.64 18.76 23.74
N HIS A 269 23.51 18.99 22.44
CA HIS A 269 24.14 18.20 21.36
C HIS A 269 25.25 18.98 20.65
N LYS A 270 26.24 18.27 20.10
CA LYS A 270 27.27 18.84 19.21
C LYS A 270 26.95 18.55 17.73
N PRO A 271 26.98 19.55 16.83
CA PRO A 271 26.75 19.32 15.41
C PRO A 271 27.75 18.32 14.82
N VAL A 272 27.26 17.37 14.01
CA VAL A 272 28.09 16.42 13.28
C VAL A 272 28.15 16.82 11.81
N GLN A 273 29.36 16.91 11.28
CA GLN A 273 29.62 17.24 9.87
C GLN A 273 30.41 16.11 9.21
N ALA A 274 30.03 15.75 7.99
CA ALA A 274 30.78 14.83 7.15
C ALA A 274 30.92 15.37 5.71
N LEU A 275 32.08 15.10 5.11
CA LEU A 275 32.34 15.28 3.68
C LEU A 275 32.47 13.89 3.05
N LEU A 276 31.63 13.61 2.05
CA LEU A 276 31.52 12.30 1.42
C LEU A 276 31.85 12.37 -0.06
N ARG A 277 32.55 11.35 -0.56
CA ARG A 277 32.66 11.10 -2.00
C ARG A 277 31.70 9.98 -2.40
N LEU A 278 30.85 10.26 -3.40
CA LEU A 278 29.81 9.36 -3.88
C LEU A 278 30.02 9.01 -5.36
N PRO A 279 29.75 7.76 -5.80
CA PRO A 279 29.80 7.39 -7.20
C PRO A 279 28.55 7.88 -7.95
N ILE A 280 28.72 8.83 -8.87
CA ILE A 280 27.65 9.32 -9.75
C ILE A 280 27.84 8.75 -11.15
N ARG A 281 26.79 8.14 -11.70
CA ARG A 281 26.79 7.58 -13.05
C ARG A 281 26.45 8.66 -14.06
N CYS A 282 27.45 9.12 -14.79
CA CYS A 282 27.26 10.03 -15.93
C CYS A 282 27.06 9.24 -17.21
N GLU A 283 26.24 9.78 -18.11
CA GLU A 283 26.05 9.22 -19.45
C GLU A 283 27.21 9.65 -20.36
N VAL A 284 27.78 8.71 -21.10
CA VAL A 284 28.83 8.99 -22.09
C VAL A 284 28.17 9.09 -23.46
N GLU A 285 27.97 10.32 -23.93
CA GLU A 285 27.10 10.62 -25.08
C GLU A 285 27.55 9.92 -26.37
N GLU A 286 28.86 9.80 -26.62
CA GLU A 286 29.40 9.09 -27.79
C GLU A 286 29.06 7.59 -27.76
N LYS A 287 29.23 6.94 -26.61
CA LYS A 287 28.90 5.52 -26.43
C LYS A 287 27.40 5.30 -26.53
N LYS A 288 26.58 6.20 -25.97
CA LYS A 288 25.12 6.17 -26.13
C LYS A 288 24.76 6.21 -27.61
N LYS A 289 25.26 7.19 -28.37
CA LYS A 289 25.01 7.31 -29.81
C LYS A 289 25.41 6.04 -30.57
N SER A 290 26.59 5.47 -30.28
CA SER A 290 27.06 4.23 -30.89
C SER A 290 26.14 3.04 -30.58
N VAL A 291 25.76 2.85 -29.31
CA VAL A 291 24.84 1.77 -28.89
C VAL A 291 23.45 1.98 -29.49
N THR A 292 22.93 3.20 -29.49
CA THR A 292 21.64 3.53 -30.11
C THR A 292 21.67 3.24 -31.61
N GLN A 293 22.77 3.55 -32.30
CA GLN A 293 22.90 3.24 -33.72
C GLN A 293 22.95 1.73 -33.95
N SER A 294 23.75 0.99 -33.19
CA SER A 294 23.80 -0.47 -33.27
C SER A 294 22.42 -1.12 -32.97
N LEU A 295 21.65 -0.57 -32.04
CA LEU A 295 20.28 -1.00 -31.77
C LEU A 295 19.36 -0.71 -32.96
N ARG A 296 19.46 0.47 -33.60
CA ARG A 296 18.71 0.78 -34.83
C ARG A 296 19.05 -0.20 -35.94
N ASP A 297 20.33 -0.51 -36.14
CA ASP A 297 20.76 -1.45 -37.18
C ASP A 297 20.21 -2.86 -36.92
N ARG A 298 20.16 -3.31 -35.65
CA ARG A 298 19.52 -4.56 -35.25
C ARG A 298 18.00 -4.54 -35.41
N ILE A 299 17.35 -3.44 -35.06
CA ILE A 299 15.92 -3.19 -35.30
C ILE A 299 15.62 -3.34 -36.79
N SER A 300 16.47 -2.77 -37.65
CA SER A 300 16.36 -2.91 -39.10
C SER A 300 16.58 -4.35 -39.60
N GLN A 301 17.53 -5.06 -39.00
CA GLN A 301 17.82 -6.45 -39.35
C GLN A 301 16.65 -7.40 -38.97
N VAL A 302 16.01 -7.16 -37.83
CA VAL A 302 14.86 -7.94 -37.32
C VAL A 302 13.53 -7.46 -37.94
N GLY A 303 13.56 -6.38 -38.74
CA GLY A 303 12.40 -5.86 -39.45
C GLY A 303 11.41 -5.08 -38.58
N LEU A 304 11.85 -4.55 -37.43
CA LEU A 304 11.07 -3.62 -36.59
C LEU A 304 10.87 -2.25 -37.27
N ASP A 305 11.69 -1.90 -38.25
CA ASP A 305 11.58 -0.71 -39.08
C ASP A 305 10.70 -0.91 -40.33
N ARG A 306 10.28 -2.15 -40.62
CA ARG A 306 9.42 -2.48 -41.75
C ARG A 306 7.96 -2.37 -41.31
N SER A 307 7.32 -1.28 -41.70
CA SER A 307 5.88 -1.06 -41.54
C SER A 307 5.09 -1.89 -42.55
N ASN A 308 5.16 -3.22 -42.45
CA ASN A 308 4.15 -4.09 -43.08
C ASN A 308 3.02 -4.31 -42.07
N SER A 309 1.81 -4.58 -42.57
CA SER A 309 0.69 -4.92 -41.69
C SER A 309 1.02 -6.21 -40.94
N ALA A 310 1.21 -6.13 -39.62
CA ALA A 310 1.51 -7.30 -38.79
C ALA A 310 0.44 -8.37 -38.98
N LYS A 311 0.84 -9.62 -39.23
CA LYS A 311 -0.08 -10.74 -39.41
C LYS A 311 0.01 -11.68 -38.22
N THR A 312 -1.09 -11.83 -37.51
CA THR A 312 -1.17 -12.67 -36.32
C THR A 312 -2.38 -13.60 -36.41
N SER A 313 -2.25 -14.78 -35.84
CA SER A 313 -3.35 -15.70 -35.59
C SER A 313 -3.53 -15.88 -34.08
N ILE A 314 -4.75 -16.21 -33.65
CA ILE A 314 -5.10 -16.38 -32.25
C ILE A 314 -5.86 -17.70 -32.07
N THR A 315 -5.52 -18.44 -31.02
CA THR A 315 -6.18 -19.69 -30.68
C THR A 315 -6.13 -19.95 -29.18
N PRO A 316 -7.24 -20.34 -28.52
CA PRO A 316 -8.61 -20.39 -29.03
C PRO A 316 -9.27 -18.98 -29.08
N ALA A 317 -10.38 -18.85 -29.84
CA ALA A 317 -11.18 -17.62 -29.92
C ALA A 317 -12.26 -17.50 -28.83
N VAL A 318 -12.49 -18.57 -28.07
CA VAL A 318 -13.45 -18.63 -26.96
C VAL A 318 -12.77 -19.28 -25.77
N LEU A 319 -12.92 -18.66 -24.59
CA LEU A 319 -12.49 -19.17 -23.30
C LEU A 319 -13.72 -19.42 -22.43
N ASP A 320 -13.92 -20.66 -22.02
CA ASP A 320 -14.95 -21.02 -21.06
C ASP A 320 -14.30 -21.31 -19.70
N PHE A 321 -14.67 -20.53 -18.70
CA PHE A 321 -14.22 -20.68 -17.31
C PHE A 321 -15.17 -21.56 -16.48
N GLY A 322 -16.25 -22.05 -17.10
CA GLY A 322 -17.21 -22.93 -16.47
C GLY A 322 -17.96 -22.25 -15.33
N VAL A 323 -18.30 -23.03 -14.31
CA VAL A 323 -19.00 -22.56 -13.12
C VAL A 323 -17.97 -22.15 -12.06
N GLN A 324 -18.04 -20.90 -11.63
CA GLN A 324 -17.16 -20.32 -10.61
C GLN A 324 -17.98 -19.93 -9.38
N GLN A 325 -17.35 -20.05 -8.21
CA GLN A 325 -17.91 -19.65 -6.94
C GLN A 325 -17.05 -18.56 -6.33
N PHE A 326 -17.66 -17.74 -5.48
CA PHE A 326 -16.92 -16.73 -4.75
C PHE A 326 -15.92 -17.42 -3.79
N TYR A 327 -14.68 -16.93 -3.69
CA TYR A 327 -13.52 -17.57 -3.02
C TYR A 327 -13.02 -18.92 -3.55
N ASP A 328 -13.83 -19.68 -4.31
CA ASP A 328 -13.41 -20.82 -5.13
C ASP A 328 -13.39 -20.40 -6.61
N CYS A 329 -12.57 -19.38 -6.89
CA CYS A 329 -12.36 -18.82 -8.22
C CYS A 329 -10.86 -18.67 -8.50
N GLY A 330 -10.50 -18.77 -9.78
CA GLY A 330 -9.09 -18.79 -10.20
C GLY A 330 -8.85 -19.68 -11.41
N ALA A 331 -9.91 -20.13 -12.10
CA ALA A 331 -9.76 -20.87 -13.34
C ALA A 331 -8.92 -20.06 -14.33
N ARG A 332 -7.89 -20.71 -14.87
CA ARG A 332 -6.95 -20.13 -15.84
C ARG A 332 -7.12 -20.82 -17.16
N ASN A 333 -7.27 -20.03 -18.21
CA ASN A 333 -7.19 -20.48 -19.58
C ASN A 333 -6.05 -19.74 -20.29
N VAL A 334 -5.55 -20.32 -21.37
CA VAL A 334 -4.45 -19.75 -22.14
C VAL A 334 -4.92 -19.42 -23.55
N VAL A 335 -4.61 -18.21 -24.00
CA VAL A 335 -4.73 -17.80 -25.40
C VAL A 335 -3.34 -17.75 -26.00
N THR A 336 -3.15 -18.47 -27.09
CA THR A 336 -1.90 -18.44 -27.86
C THR A 336 -2.05 -17.47 -29.02
N ILE A 337 -1.14 -16.51 -29.12
CA ILE A 337 -1.05 -15.57 -30.23
C ILE A 337 0.21 -15.90 -31.00
N SER A 338 0.08 -16.16 -32.30
CA SER A 338 1.20 -16.51 -33.17
C SER A 338 1.47 -15.38 -34.15
N ASN A 339 2.72 -14.99 -34.32
CA ASN A 339 3.11 -14.07 -35.37
C ASN A 339 3.45 -14.84 -36.65
N VAL A 340 2.49 -14.85 -37.57
CA VAL A 340 2.60 -15.50 -38.89
C VAL A 340 3.07 -14.52 -39.98
N GLY A 341 3.42 -13.30 -39.58
CA GLY A 341 3.94 -12.26 -40.45
C GLY A 341 5.46 -12.28 -40.58
N ASP A 342 5.96 -11.28 -41.29
CA ASP A 342 7.39 -11.03 -41.59
C ASP A 342 7.97 -9.87 -40.77
N CYS A 343 7.16 -9.23 -39.91
CA CYS A 343 7.56 -8.13 -39.03
C CYS A 343 7.13 -8.42 -37.57
N VAL A 344 7.72 -7.72 -36.60
CA VAL A 344 7.38 -7.88 -35.18
C VAL A 344 5.94 -7.44 -34.91
N ALA A 345 5.17 -8.28 -34.20
CA ALA A 345 3.82 -7.94 -33.77
C ALA A 345 3.85 -7.31 -32.37
N LEU A 346 3.46 -6.04 -32.26
CA LEU A 346 3.27 -5.36 -30.98
C LEU A 346 1.83 -5.55 -30.52
N VAL A 347 1.63 -6.19 -29.38
CA VAL A 347 0.33 -6.64 -28.91
C VAL A 347 -0.02 -5.99 -27.58
N LYS A 348 -1.22 -5.40 -27.50
CA LYS A 348 -1.85 -4.98 -26.25
C LYS A 348 -3.18 -5.73 -26.09
N VAL A 349 -3.44 -6.28 -24.90
CA VAL A 349 -4.67 -7.03 -24.60
C VAL A 349 -5.49 -6.25 -23.57
N PHE A 350 -6.74 -5.98 -23.91
CA PHE A 350 -7.67 -5.21 -23.09
C PHE A 350 -8.99 -5.93 -22.91
N ARG A 351 -9.72 -5.60 -21.86
CA ARG A 351 -11.12 -6.00 -21.69
C ARG A 351 -12.05 -4.98 -22.34
N GLN A 352 -13.09 -5.45 -23.02
CA GLN A 352 -14.14 -4.58 -23.52
C GLN A 352 -15.06 -4.15 -22.36
N ARG A 353 -15.27 -2.84 -22.20
CA ARG A 353 -16.03 -2.28 -21.06
C ARG A 353 -17.56 -2.21 -21.29
N ASN A 354 -18.05 -2.50 -22.50
CA ASN A 354 -19.41 -2.10 -22.92
C ASN A 354 -20.37 -3.23 -23.34
N GLN A 355 -20.27 -4.44 -22.78
CA GLN A 355 -21.16 -5.55 -23.19
C GLN A 355 -21.67 -6.44 -22.04
N ASP A 356 -20.98 -6.52 -20.91
CA ASP A 356 -21.42 -7.29 -19.75
C ASP A 356 -21.63 -6.42 -18.51
N VAL A 357 -22.42 -6.92 -17.55
CA VAL A 357 -22.74 -6.20 -16.32
C VAL A 357 -21.50 -5.91 -15.45
N SER A 358 -20.40 -6.61 -15.72
CA SER A 358 -19.16 -6.52 -14.95
C SER A 358 -18.10 -5.61 -15.56
N GLU A 359 -18.27 -5.20 -16.80
CA GLU A 359 -17.24 -4.53 -17.61
C GLU A 359 -15.92 -5.34 -17.71
N GLY A 360 -16.02 -6.67 -17.74
CA GLY A 360 -14.88 -7.59 -17.70
C GLY A 360 -14.08 -7.54 -16.39
N ALA A 361 -14.67 -7.06 -15.29
CA ALA A 361 -14.00 -6.93 -13.99
C ALA A 361 -13.49 -8.26 -13.40
N TRP A 362 -14.10 -9.37 -13.81
CA TRP A 362 -13.76 -10.72 -13.37
C TRP A 362 -12.58 -11.34 -14.13
N LEU A 363 -12.03 -10.69 -15.16
CA LEU A 363 -10.90 -11.20 -15.93
C LEU A 363 -9.58 -10.54 -15.49
N ARG A 364 -8.51 -11.33 -15.43
CA ARG A 364 -7.13 -10.88 -15.31
C ARG A 364 -6.32 -11.45 -16.47
N VAL A 365 -5.43 -10.64 -17.04
CA VAL A 365 -4.70 -10.99 -18.27
C VAL A 365 -3.21 -10.76 -18.05
N TYR A 366 -2.40 -11.80 -18.26
CA TYR A 366 -0.95 -11.74 -18.08
C TYR A 366 -0.21 -12.55 -19.17
N PRO A 367 0.76 -11.95 -19.90
CA PRO A 367 1.05 -10.53 -19.98
C PRO A 367 -0.02 -9.76 -20.79
N SER A 368 -0.25 -8.48 -20.48
CA SER A 368 -1.19 -7.62 -21.22
C SER A 368 -0.54 -6.77 -22.31
N ASN A 369 0.78 -6.60 -22.27
CA ASN A 369 1.55 -5.80 -23.23
C ASN A 369 2.86 -6.52 -23.55
N PHE A 370 3.11 -6.82 -24.82
CA PHE A 370 4.29 -7.58 -25.25
C PHE A 370 4.53 -7.48 -26.77
N SER A 371 5.64 -8.04 -27.23
CA SER A 371 6.00 -8.16 -28.64
C SER A 371 6.27 -9.61 -29.02
N ILE A 372 5.87 -10.02 -30.22
CA ILE A 372 6.13 -11.36 -30.76
C ILE A 372 6.99 -11.25 -32.01
N LEU A 373 8.14 -11.92 -32.07
CA LEU A 373 8.99 -11.92 -33.27
C LEU A 373 8.36 -12.76 -34.40
N PRO A 374 8.73 -12.52 -35.68
CA PRO A 374 8.27 -13.33 -36.80
C PRO A 374 8.49 -14.84 -36.58
N GLY A 375 7.44 -15.64 -36.74
CA GLY A 375 7.48 -17.09 -36.55
C GLY A 375 7.36 -17.58 -35.10
N GLU A 376 7.33 -16.67 -34.12
CA GLU A 376 7.17 -17.02 -32.71
C GLU A 376 5.70 -16.98 -32.24
N THR A 377 5.47 -17.59 -31.09
CA THR A 377 4.19 -17.61 -30.38
C THR A 377 4.34 -17.04 -28.98
N GLN A 378 3.29 -16.38 -28.49
CA GLN A 378 3.19 -15.92 -27.11
C GLN A 378 1.91 -16.48 -26.48
N GLU A 379 2.07 -17.10 -25.33
CA GLU A 379 0.96 -17.50 -24.47
C GLU A 379 0.54 -16.34 -23.56
N VAL A 380 -0.76 -16.09 -23.51
CA VAL A 380 -1.41 -15.11 -22.62
C VAL A 380 -2.33 -15.87 -21.69
N VAL A 381 -2.03 -15.82 -20.40
CA VAL A 381 -2.85 -16.42 -19.35
C VAL A 381 -3.99 -15.47 -19.04
N VAL A 382 -5.21 -15.98 -19.12
CA VAL A 382 -6.43 -15.30 -18.71
C VAL A 382 -6.99 -16.03 -17.49
N GLU A 383 -7.16 -15.33 -16.39
CA GLU A 383 -7.62 -15.86 -15.11
C GLU A 383 -8.97 -15.24 -14.73
N CYS A 384 -9.91 -16.08 -14.30
CA CYS A 384 -11.16 -15.64 -13.70
C CYS A 384 -10.94 -15.34 -12.21
N GLN A 385 -11.15 -14.09 -11.78
CA GLN A 385 -11.00 -13.65 -10.40
C GLN A 385 -12.18 -12.77 -9.96
N LEU A 386 -12.90 -13.22 -8.96
CA LEU A 386 -14.05 -12.52 -8.37
C LEU A 386 -13.61 -11.77 -7.10
N HIS A 387 -13.31 -10.47 -7.23
CA HIS A 387 -12.84 -9.64 -6.12
C HIS A 387 -13.91 -8.61 -5.70
N PRO A 388 -14.37 -8.55 -4.42
CA PRO A 388 -15.44 -7.67 -3.93
C PRO A 388 -15.39 -6.23 -4.44
N ARG A 389 -14.21 -5.63 -4.36
CA ARG A 389 -13.96 -4.23 -4.76
C ARG A 389 -14.23 -3.93 -6.24
N CYS A 390 -14.30 -4.94 -7.09
CA CYS A 390 -14.55 -4.79 -8.54
C CYS A 390 -15.94 -5.31 -8.94
N MET A 391 -16.78 -5.68 -7.97
CA MET A 391 -18.06 -6.37 -8.21
C MET A 391 -19.25 -5.58 -7.71
N TRP A 392 -19.22 -4.26 -7.93
CA TRP A 392 -20.35 -3.37 -7.66
C TRP A 392 -21.64 -3.85 -8.32
N TRP A 393 -21.55 -4.52 -9.47
CA TRP A 393 -22.69 -5.08 -10.19
C TRP A 393 -23.38 -6.22 -9.42
N MET A 394 -22.68 -6.93 -8.53
CA MET A 394 -23.31 -7.95 -7.67
C MET A 394 -24.30 -7.35 -6.68
N SER A 395 -24.20 -6.07 -6.34
CA SER A 395 -25.22 -5.38 -5.52
C SER A 395 -26.59 -5.34 -6.19
N ARG A 396 -26.65 -5.55 -7.52
CA ARG A 396 -27.90 -5.63 -8.26
C ARG A 396 -28.46 -7.05 -8.32
N TRP A 397 -27.68 -8.05 -7.91
CA TRP A 397 -28.12 -9.44 -7.84
C TRP A 397 -28.75 -9.69 -6.47
N ARG A 398 -30.06 -9.95 -6.44
CA ARG A 398 -30.82 -10.11 -5.19
C ARG A 398 -31.37 -11.55 -5.05
N PRO A 399 -31.51 -12.07 -3.82
CA PRO A 399 -32.22 -13.32 -3.58
C PRO A 399 -33.70 -13.16 -3.94
N PHE A 400 -34.41 -14.25 -4.22
CA PHE A 400 -35.84 -14.29 -4.56
C PHE A 400 -36.27 -13.60 -5.85
N GLU A 401 -35.34 -13.25 -6.75
CA GLU A 401 -35.66 -12.73 -8.10
C GLU A 401 -35.74 -13.83 -9.18
N GLY A 402 -35.37 -15.07 -8.84
CA GLY A 402 -35.35 -16.21 -9.76
C GLY A 402 -34.09 -16.28 -10.63
N HIS A 403 -33.04 -15.56 -10.27
CA HIS A 403 -31.74 -15.55 -10.94
C HIS A 403 -30.73 -16.40 -10.15
N GLY A 404 -30.92 -17.72 -10.10
CA GLY A 404 -30.08 -18.62 -9.29
C GLY A 404 -28.62 -18.78 -9.76
N GLN A 405 -28.32 -18.35 -10.98
CA GLN A 405 -26.98 -18.32 -11.56
C GLN A 405 -26.83 -17.07 -12.43
N LEU A 406 -25.64 -16.48 -12.44
CA LEU A 406 -25.34 -15.34 -13.29
C LEU A 406 -24.37 -15.75 -14.41
N LYS A 407 -24.79 -15.59 -15.66
CA LYS A 407 -23.91 -15.81 -16.82
C LYS A 407 -23.22 -14.51 -17.18
N LEU A 408 -21.89 -14.51 -17.16
CA LEU A 408 -21.05 -13.44 -17.64
C LEU A 408 -20.44 -13.83 -18.99
N SER A 409 -20.44 -12.89 -19.92
CA SER A 409 -19.82 -13.02 -21.24
C SER A 409 -19.12 -11.72 -21.57
N SER A 410 -17.78 -11.70 -21.51
CA SER A 410 -16.97 -10.52 -21.79
C SER A 410 -16.08 -10.77 -23.01
N MET A 411 -15.72 -9.70 -23.73
CA MET A 411 -14.77 -9.80 -24.84
C MET A 411 -13.40 -9.28 -24.41
N LEU A 412 -12.36 -10.05 -24.69
CA LEU A 412 -10.97 -9.57 -24.70
C LEU A 412 -10.62 -9.07 -26.10
N LEU A 413 -10.13 -7.84 -26.16
CA LEU A 413 -9.61 -7.17 -27.34
C LEU A 413 -8.10 -7.36 -27.39
N VAL A 414 -7.62 -8.13 -28.36
CA VAL A 414 -6.17 -8.28 -28.62
C VAL A 414 -5.84 -7.35 -29.79
N PHE A 415 -5.32 -6.18 -29.45
CA PHE A 415 -4.93 -5.15 -30.41
C PHE A 415 -3.50 -5.39 -30.89
N VAL A 416 -3.32 -5.53 -32.20
CA VAL A 416 -2.00 -5.60 -32.82
C VAL A 416 -1.71 -4.30 -33.55
N SER A 417 -0.61 -3.64 -33.21
CA SER A 417 -0.22 -2.38 -33.85
C SER A 417 -0.04 -2.56 -35.36
N GLN A 418 -0.73 -1.74 -36.15
CA GLN A 418 -0.80 -1.85 -37.61
C GLN A 418 -1.20 -3.25 -38.13
N GLY A 419 -1.90 -4.04 -37.31
CA GLY A 419 -2.36 -5.39 -37.64
C GLY A 419 -3.85 -5.59 -37.39
N PRO A 420 -4.32 -6.84 -37.35
CA PRO A 420 -5.70 -7.16 -37.02
C PRO A 420 -5.99 -6.90 -35.53
N VAL A 421 -7.26 -6.64 -35.22
CA VAL A 421 -7.78 -6.72 -33.85
C VAL A 421 -8.46 -8.07 -33.71
N HIS A 422 -7.99 -8.89 -32.78
CA HIS A 422 -8.66 -10.15 -32.47
C HIS A 422 -9.61 -9.97 -31.29
N LEU A 423 -10.70 -10.73 -31.34
CA LEU A 423 -11.71 -10.76 -30.30
C LEU A 423 -11.71 -12.16 -29.69
N VAL A 424 -11.55 -12.25 -28.37
CA VAL A 424 -11.65 -13.52 -27.63
C VAL A 424 -12.84 -13.42 -26.69
N GLU A 425 -13.85 -14.26 -26.93
CA GLU A 425 -15.03 -14.33 -26.07
C GLU A 425 -14.68 -15.10 -24.79
N CYS A 426 -15.01 -14.55 -23.62
CA CYS A 426 -14.76 -15.13 -22.32
C CYS A 426 -16.08 -15.35 -21.60
N ASN A 427 -16.40 -16.61 -21.30
CA ASN A 427 -17.66 -17.00 -20.69
C ASN A 427 -17.44 -17.59 -19.29
N CYS A 428 -18.32 -17.24 -18.36
CA CYS A 428 -18.29 -17.74 -16.99
C CYS A 428 -19.71 -17.79 -16.41
N THR A 429 -20.02 -18.83 -15.64
CA THR A 429 -21.25 -18.88 -14.84
C THR A 429 -20.89 -18.71 -13.37
N ILE A 430 -21.50 -17.75 -12.69
CA ILE A 430 -21.25 -17.47 -11.27
C ILE A 430 -22.42 -17.99 -10.45
N LEU A 431 -22.10 -18.69 -9.37
CA LEU A 431 -23.08 -19.09 -8.36
C LEU A 431 -23.12 -18.06 -7.20
N PRO A 432 -24.29 -17.80 -6.62
CA PRO A 432 -24.44 -16.87 -5.53
C PRO A 432 -23.73 -17.41 -4.30
N SER A 433 -23.20 -16.51 -3.49
CA SER A 433 -22.57 -16.84 -2.21
C SER A 433 -22.97 -15.80 -1.17
N VAL A 434 -22.96 -16.21 0.10
CA VAL A 434 -23.06 -15.27 1.23
C VAL A 434 -21.80 -14.43 1.40
N TYR A 435 -20.66 -14.94 0.92
CA TYR A 435 -19.43 -14.17 0.80
C TYR A 435 -19.50 -13.26 -0.42
N GLY A 436 -18.99 -12.02 -0.33
CA GLY A 436 -19.13 -11.06 -1.43
C GLY A 436 -20.50 -10.39 -1.52
N ASN A 437 -21.35 -10.58 -0.51
CA ASN A 437 -22.74 -10.14 -0.52
C ASN A 437 -22.98 -8.97 0.46
N SER A 438 -24.14 -8.30 0.34
CA SER A 438 -24.52 -7.26 1.29
C SER A 438 -25.19 -7.87 2.52
N LEU A 439 -25.02 -7.24 3.70
CA LEU A 439 -25.73 -7.69 4.91
C LEU A 439 -27.25 -7.71 4.72
N GLU A 440 -27.80 -6.77 3.95
CA GLU A 440 -29.21 -6.75 3.59
C GLU A 440 -29.63 -8.01 2.83
N ASN A 441 -28.90 -8.38 1.77
CA ASN A 441 -29.21 -9.57 0.97
C ASN A 441 -29.11 -10.85 1.79
N ILE A 442 -28.08 -10.98 2.63
CA ILE A 442 -27.88 -12.17 3.45
C ILE A 442 -29.01 -12.28 4.49
N SER A 443 -29.44 -11.17 5.09
CA SER A 443 -30.58 -11.15 6.02
C SER A 443 -31.90 -11.54 5.37
N LEU A 444 -32.10 -11.23 4.08
CA LEU A 444 -33.31 -11.62 3.36
C LEU A 444 -33.45 -13.14 3.21
N LEU A 445 -32.33 -13.89 3.24
CA LEU A 445 -32.33 -15.35 3.09
C LEU A 445 -33.19 -16.04 4.16
N GLY A 446 -33.34 -15.45 5.35
CA GLY A 446 -34.09 -16.07 6.44
C GLY A 446 -33.57 -17.48 6.73
N ASN A 447 -34.46 -18.48 6.70
CA ASN A 447 -34.14 -19.89 6.91
C ASN A 447 -33.86 -20.67 5.60
N GLU A 448 -33.65 -19.97 4.48
CA GLU A 448 -33.31 -20.59 3.20
C GLU A 448 -31.79 -20.59 2.98
N ALA A 449 -31.29 -21.63 2.31
CA ALA A 449 -29.91 -21.66 1.82
C ALA A 449 -29.69 -20.61 0.72
N CYS A 450 -28.48 -20.06 0.62
CA CYS A 450 -28.17 -18.98 -0.33
C CYS A 450 -28.46 -19.37 -1.79
N LEU A 451 -27.94 -20.51 -2.25
CA LEU A 451 -28.15 -20.96 -3.63
C LEU A 451 -29.63 -21.19 -3.95
N THR A 452 -30.39 -21.74 -3.01
CA THR A 452 -31.82 -21.98 -3.16
C THR A 452 -32.56 -20.65 -3.26
N ALA A 453 -32.33 -19.73 -2.32
CA ALA A 453 -33.03 -18.45 -2.24
C ALA A 453 -32.88 -17.61 -3.52
N TYR A 454 -31.69 -17.58 -4.11
CA TYR A 454 -31.45 -16.87 -5.37
C TYR A 454 -32.15 -17.51 -6.59
N GLY A 455 -32.43 -18.80 -6.55
CA GLY A 455 -33.22 -19.51 -7.57
C GLY A 455 -34.73 -19.36 -7.43
N LEU A 456 -35.23 -19.02 -6.24
CA LEU A 456 -36.66 -18.83 -5.98
C LEU A 456 -37.16 -17.47 -6.48
N LYS A 457 -38.48 -17.36 -6.71
CA LYS A 457 -39.17 -16.09 -6.97
C LYS A 457 -40.08 -15.75 -5.79
N GLY A 458 -39.94 -14.56 -5.22
CA GLY A 458 -40.72 -14.08 -4.08
C GLY A 458 -41.00 -12.59 -4.13
N ASP A 459 -41.98 -12.13 -3.35
CA ASP A 459 -42.29 -10.70 -3.20
C ASP A 459 -41.34 -10.06 -2.16
N LEU A 460 -40.30 -9.40 -2.66
CA LEU A 460 -39.28 -8.74 -1.83
C LEU A 460 -39.86 -7.65 -0.91
N GLU A 461 -40.90 -6.93 -1.34
CA GLU A 461 -41.52 -5.86 -0.55
C GLU A 461 -42.32 -6.43 0.63
N GLN A 462 -42.92 -7.61 0.46
CA GLN A 462 -43.52 -8.34 1.58
C GLN A 462 -42.45 -8.91 2.52
N LEU A 463 -41.40 -9.52 1.98
CA LEU A 463 -40.30 -10.09 2.78
C LEU A 463 -39.62 -9.03 3.64
N ARG A 464 -39.35 -7.84 3.10
CA ARG A 464 -38.77 -6.70 3.84
C ARG A 464 -39.64 -6.20 4.99
N LYS A 465 -40.97 -6.30 4.89
CA LYS A 465 -41.91 -5.90 5.95
C LYS A 465 -41.94 -6.90 7.11
N VAL A 466 -41.67 -8.17 6.81
CA VAL A 466 -41.74 -9.28 7.78
C VAL A 466 -40.39 -9.50 8.46
N ILE A 467 -39.29 -9.41 7.71
CA ILE A 467 -37.94 -9.68 8.19
C ILE A 467 -37.47 -8.47 9.02
N ARG A 468 -37.35 -8.68 10.33
CA ARG A 468 -36.72 -7.70 11.23
C ARG A 468 -35.20 -7.74 11.07
N PRO A 469 -34.49 -6.64 11.32
CA PRO A 469 -33.03 -6.65 11.37
C PRO A 469 -32.55 -7.66 12.41
N GLN A 470 -31.96 -8.76 11.95
CA GLN A 470 -31.46 -9.86 12.77
C GLN A 470 -30.08 -10.25 12.28
N LEU A 471 -29.25 -10.75 13.18
CA LEU A 471 -27.94 -11.26 12.82
C LEU A 471 -28.07 -12.31 11.69
N PRO A 472 -27.29 -12.21 10.60
CA PRO A 472 -27.31 -13.22 9.55
C PRO A 472 -27.00 -14.61 10.13
N LYS A 473 -27.80 -15.62 9.77
CA LYS A 473 -27.66 -16.98 10.32
C LYS A 473 -26.28 -17.58 10.04
N GLU A 474 -25.66 -17.21 8.93
CA GLU A 474 -24.34 -17.70 8.53
C GLU A 474 -23.25 -17.14 9.44
N LEU A 475 -23.37 -15.85 9.79
CA LEU A 475 -22.50 -15.22 10.78
C LEU A 475 -22.75 -15.81 12.18
N TRP A 476 -24.00 -16.17 12.48
CA TRP A 476 -24.35 -16.87 13.72
C TRP A 476 -23.70 -18.25 13.79
N PHE A 477 -23.84 -19.11 12.78
CA PHE A 477 -23.22 -20.44 12.76
C PHE A 477 -21.69 -20.40 12.91
N LEU A 478 -21.02 -19.47 12.23
CA LEU A 478 -19.57 -19.24 12.38
C LEU A 478 -19.22 -18.82 13.82
N SER A 479 -19.99 -17.90 14.40
CA SER A 479 -19.75 -17.39 15.74
C SER A 479 -20.04 -18.41 16.83
N GLU A 480 -21.10 -19.20 16.67
CA GLU A 480 -21.48 -20.28 17.58
C GLU A 480 -20.39 -21.35 17.63
N ALA A 481 -19.89 -21.78 16.47
CA ALA A 481 -18.77 -22.72 16.42
C ALA A 481 -17.53 -22.18 17.15
N ILE A 482 -17.16 -20.90 16.93
CA ILE A 482 -16.06 -20.23 17.64
C ILE A 482 -16.32 -20.13 19.14
N TYR A 483 -17.56 -19.83 19.53
CA TYR A 483 -17.94 -19.73 20.94
C TYR A 483 -17.83 -21.08 21.67
N GLU A 484 -18.34 -22.15 21.05
CA GLU A 484 -18.36 -23.49 21.65
C GLU A 484 -16.99 -24.15 21.68
N ARG A 485 -16.22 -24.05 20.59
CA ARG A 485 -14.99 -24.83 20.39
C ARG A 485 -13.71 -23.98 20.40
N GLY A 486 -13.81 -22.68 20.10
CA GLY A 486 -12.66 -21.79 19.89
C GLY A 486 -12.16 -21.04 21.13
N ALA A 487 -12.88 -21.09 22.25
CA ALA A 487 -12.59 -20.24 23.41
C ALA A 487 -11.15 -20.33 23.95
N ARG A 488 -10.50 -21.50 23.83
CA ARG A 488 -9.12 -21.75 24.28
C ARG A 488 -8.20 -22.26 23.16
N GLN A 489 -8.60 -22.09 21.90
CA GLN A 489 -7.76 -22.48 20.77
C GLN A 489 -6.54 -21.56 20.68
N PRO A 490 -5.30 -22.07 20.74
CA PRO A 490 -4.10 -21.30 20.49
C PRO A 490 -4.12 -20.69 19.09
N ASP A 491 -3.56 -19.49 18.94
CA ASP A 491 -3.42 -18.79 17.66
C ASP A 491 -4.72 -18.49 16.90
N LEU A 492 -5.85 -18.49 17.62
CA LEU A 492 -7.15 -18.16 17.03
C LEU A 492 -7.11 -16.75 16.41
N PHE A 493 -7.48 -16.65 15.12
CA PHE A 493 -7.40 -15.44 14.28
C PHE A 493 -5.99 -14.93 13.91
N THR A 494 -4.90 -15.49 14.46
CA THR A 494 -3.53 -15.08 14.12
C THR A 494 -2.89 -15.99 13.07
N GLU A 495 -3.29 -17.26 13.01
CA GLU A 495 -2.91 -18.18 11.92
C GLU A 495 -4.06 -18.41 10.93
N ASN A 496 -3.74 -18.77 9.69
CA ASN A 496 -4.75 -19.13 8.69
C ASN A 496 -5.08 -20.62 8.76
N GLY A 497 -6.37 -20.96 8.65
CA GLY A 497 -6.81 -22.33 8.49
C GLY A 497 -6.49 -22.91 7.11
N SER A 498 -6.80 -24.20 6.94
CA SER A 498 -6.59 -24.89 5.66
C SER A 498 -7.49 -24.30 4.58
N ALA A 499 -6.92 -23.96 3.42
CA ALA A 499 -7.69 -23.43 2.29
C ALA A 499 -8.79 -24.40 1.84
N GLU A 500 -8.50 -25.71 1.83
CA GLU A 500 -9.46 -26.76 1.43
C GLU A 500 -10.65 -26.81 2.39
N VAL A 501 -10.39 -26.71 3.70
CA VAL A 501 -11.44 -26.73 4.73
C VAL A 501 -12.24 -25.43 4.71
N CYS A 502 -11.58 -24.28 4.51
CA CYS A 502 -12.25 -23.00 4.31
C CYS A 502 -13.23 -23.05 3.14
N THR A 503 -12.83 -23.59 1.98
CA THR A 503 -13.72 -23.76 0.83
C THR A 503 -14.90 -24.67 1.16
N ALA A 504 -14.69 -25.75 1.92
CA ALA A 504 -15.78 -26.63 2.37
C ALA A 504 -16.76 -25.93 3.31
N ILE A 505 -16.26 -25.12 4.26
CA ILE A 505 -17.09 -24.31 5.17
C ILE A 505 -17.92 -23.28 4.39
N MET A 506 -17.30 -22.56 3.46
CA MET A 506 -18.00 -21.58 2.62
C MET A 506 -19.12 -22.24 1.81
N ARG A 507 -18.83 -23.37 1.17
CA ARG A 507 -19.84 -24.17 0.44
C ARG A 507 -20.96 -24.65 1.35
N HIS A 508 -20.66 -25.05 2.59
CA HIS A 508 -21.68 -25.44 3.57
C HIS A 508 -22.63 -24.28 3.87
N LEU A 509 -22.11 -23.08 4.13
CA LEU A 509 -22.91 -21.88 4.40
C LEU A 509 -23.77 -21.45 3.19
N ASP A 510 -23.28 -21.69 1.98
CA ASP A 510 -23.99 -21.34 0.74
C ASP A 510 -25.12 -22.33 0.40
N THR A 511 -24.94 -23.60 0.74
CA THR A 511 -25.83 -24.70 0.33
C THR A 511 -26.76 -25.19 1.42
N ARG A 512 -26.48 -24.91 2.70
CA ARG A 512 -27.24 -25.43 3.84
C ARG A 512 -27.67 -24.33 4.79
N CYS A 513 -28.78 -24.57 5.47
CA CYS A 513 -29.27 -23.78 6.59
C CYS A 513 -29.11 -24.57 7.90
N GLU A 514 -27.89 -25.05 8.15
CA GLU A 514 -27.57 -25.94 9.28
C GLU A 514 -26.27 -25.49 9.97
N PRO A 515 -26.11 -25.71 11.29
CA PRO A 515 -24.86 -25.45 12.01
C PRO A 515 -23.64 -26.13 11.38
N LEU A 516 -22.45 -25.57 11.65
CA LEU A 516 -21.21 -26.10 11.11
C LEU A 516 -20.88 -27.46 11.74
N PRO A 517 -20.57 -28.49 10.93
CA PRO A 517 -20.14 -29.79 11.42
C PRO A 517 -18.96 -29.74 12.40
N ALA A 518 -18.86 -30.75 13.27
CA ALA A 518 -17.84 -30.81 14.32
C ALA A 518 -16.44 -31.09 13.79
N GLU A 519 -16.36 -31.73 12.62
CA GLU A 519 -15.12 -32.06 11.90
C GLU A 519 -14.41 -30.85 11.31
N PHE A 520 -15.09 -29.72 11.13
CA PHE A 520 -14.44 -28.49 10.68
C PHE A 520 -13.58 -27.91 11.79
N ASP A 521 -12.28 -27.83 11.51
CA ASP A 521 -11.31 -27.29 12.45
C ASP A 521 -11.59 -25.80 12.71
N ILE A 522 -11.35 -25.39 13.94
CA ILE A 522 -11.78 -24.09 14.42
C ILE A 522 -10.93 -22.94 13.83
N GLN A 523 -9.72 -23.24 13.36
CA GLN A 523 -8.84 -22.26 12.73
C GLN A 523 -9.39 -21.85 11.36
N SER A 524 -9.86 -22.82 10.58
CA SER A 524 -10.54 -22.60 9.30
C SER A 524 -11.88 -21.90 9.51
N VAL A 525 -12.65 -22.25 10.54
CA VAL A 525 -13.87 -21.52 10.90
C VAL A 525 -13.58 -20.05 11.25
N ALA A 526 -12.54 -19.78 12.04
CA ALA A 526 -12.11 -18.42 12.38
C ALA A 526 -11.64 -17.63 11.15
N THR A 527 -10.94 -18.30 10.23
CA THR A 527 -10.51 -17.73 8.94
C THR A 527 -11.72 -17.36 8.09
N CYS A 528 -12.70 -18.27 7.95
CA CYS A 528 -13.97 -18.02 7.27
C CYS A 528 -14.76 -16.87 7.91
N PHE A 529 -14.75 -16.75 9.25
CA PHE A 529 -15.40 -15.64 9.95
C PHE A 529 -14.81 -14.27 9.59
N ILE A 530 -13.49 -14.14 9.59
CA ILE A 530 -12.80 -12.93 9.16
C ILE A 530 -13.08 -12.66 7.68
N THR A 531 -12.98 -13.70 6.85
CA THR A 531 -13.18 -13.64 5.41
C THR A 531 -14.60 -13.21 5.04
N PHE A 532 -15.61 -13.63 5.81
CA PHE A 532 -17.00 -13.21 5.67
C PHE A 532 -17.11 -11.69 5.82
N LEU A 533 -16.61 -11.16 6.95
CA LEU A 533 -16.65 -9.73 7.27
C LEU A 533 -15.86 -8.89 6.24
N GLN A 534 -14.69 -9.38 5.82
CA GLN A 534 -13.86 -8.73 4.80
C GLN A 534 -14.51 -8.70 3.41
N SER A 535 -15.31 -9.70 3.09
CA SER A 535 -15.91 -9.85 1.77
C SER A 535 -17.21 -9.07 1.58
N LEU A 536 -17.76 -8.48 2.63
CA LEU A 536 -19.02 -7.73 2.52
C LEU A 536 -18.90 -6.61 1.49
N GLN A 537 -19.94 -6.44 0.66
CA GLN A 537 -19.98 -5.37 -0.35
C GLN A 537 -19.87 -3.98 0.29
N GLU A 538 -20.43 -3.86 1.50
CA GLU A 538 -20.26 -2.71 2.36
C GLU A 538 -19.81 -3.21 3.75
N PRO A 539 -18.73 -2.66 4.33
CA PRO A 539 -18.24 -3.06 5.64
C PRO A 539 -19.30 -2.86 6.73
N VAL A 540 -19.08 -3.50 7.88
CA VAL A 540 -19.99 -3.41 9.02
C VAL A 540 -20.23 -1.96 9.43
N VAL A 541 -19.21 -1.09 9.40
CA VAL A 541 -19.41 0.37 9.41
C VAL A 541 -19.46 0.85 7.96
N PRO A 542 -20.63 1.25 7.42
CA PRO A 542 -20.79 1.77 6.07
C PRO A 542 -19.72 2.80 5.69
N PHE A 543 -19.27 2.79 4.43
CA PHE A 543 -18.22 3.71 3.97
C PHE A 543 -18.60 5.18 4.22
N ALA A 544 -19.87 5.53 4.00
CA ALA A 544 -20.41 6.86 4.27
C ALA A 544 -20.29 7.30 5.73
N LEU A 545 -20.24 6.35 6.68
CA LEU A 545 -20.18 6.60 8.12
C LEU A 545 -18.77 6.48 8.70
N TYR A 546 -17.74 6.15 7.90
CA TYR A 546 -16.37 5.99 8.39
C TYR A 546 -15.84 7.22 9.12
N ALA A 547 -15.99 8.41 8.53
CA ALA A 547 -15.50 9.65 9.14
C ALA A 547 -16.17 9.92 10.50
N ALA A 548 -17.49 9.67 10.58
CA ALA A 548 -18.26 9.79 11.81
C ALA A 548 -17.81 8.76 12.86
N ALA A 549 -17.54 7.51 12.46
CA ALA A 549 -17.02 6.47 13.35
C ALA A 549 -15.63 6.84 13.92
N ILE A 550 -14.73 7.35 13.09
CA ILE A 550 -13.40 7.81 13.53
C ILE A 550 -13.52 9.00 14.50
N ALA A 551 -14.42 9.95 14.21
CA ALA A 551 -14.69 11.07 15.11
C ALA A 551 -15.24 10.60 16.46
N ALA A 552 -16.19 9.66 16.46
CA ALA A 552 -16.75 9.07 17.67
C ALA A 552 -15.68 8.32 18.49
N GLY A 553 -14.82 7.55 17.82
CA GLY A 553 -13.68 6.86 18.44
C GLY A 553 -12.69 7.81 19.11
N LYS A 554 -12.34 8.92 18.44
CA LYS A 554 -11.44 9.96 18.98
C LYS A 554 -12.03 10.69 20.19
N ALA A 555 -13.34 10.93 20.20
CA ALA A 555 -14.01 11.59 21.31
C ALA A 555 -14.02 10.73 22.59
N GLY A 556 -14.01 9.41 22.45
CA GLY A 556 -13.98 8.47 23.57
C GLY A 556 -15.24 8.50 24.44
N GLY A 557 -15.15 7.90 25.64
CA GLY A 557 -16.27 7.83 26.58
C GLY A 557 -17.47 7.06 26.04
N ARG A 558 -18.67 7.65 26.12
CA ARG A 558 -19.92 7.05 25.60
C ARG A 558 -20.16 7.29 24.11
N THR A 559 -19.38 8.17 23.47
CA THR A 559 -19.60 8.60 22.08
C THR A 559 -19.57 7.44 21.06
N PRO A 560 -18.64 6.46 21.14
CA PRO A 560 -18.67 5.29 20.26
C PRO A 560 -19.95 4.45 20.41
N LEU A 561 -20.45 4.29 21.64
CA LEU A 561 -21.69 3.54 21.90
C LEU A 561 -22.90 4.27 21.30
N VAL A 562 -22.96 5.60 21.45
CA VAL A 562 -24.01 6.43 20.84
C VAL A 562 -23.97 6.33 19.32
N PHE A 563 -22.79 6.36 18.70
CA PHE A 563 -22.65 6.16 17.26
C PHE A 563 -23.23 4.81 16.80
N VAL A 564 -22.88 3.72 17.48
CA VAL A 564 -23.39 2.38 17.14
C VAL A 564 -24.92 2.30 17.31
N GLN A 565 -25.47 2.92 18.36
CA GLN A 565 -26.91 2.83 18.66
C GLN A 565 -27.78 3.75 17.81
N GLN A 566 -27.27 4.90 17.39
CA GLN A 566 -28.09 5.97 16.78
C GLN A 566 -27.73 6.28 15.33
N GLN A 567 -26.52 5.98 14.87
CA GLN A 567 -26.06 6.35 13.53
C GLN A 567 -25.84 5.16 12.61
N LEU A 568 -25.49 3.98 13.12
CA LEU A 568 -25.40 2.78 12.30
C LEU A 568 -26.80 2.29 11.89
N PRO A 569 -26.98 1.81 10.65
CA PRO A 569 -28.20 1.09 10.27
C PRO A 569 -28.45 -0.08 11.23
N PRO A 570 -29.70 -0.40 11.60
CA PRO A 570 -30.00 -1.41 12.63
C PRO A 570 -29.32 -2.76 12.39
N GLN A 571 -29.28 -3.22 11.14
CA GLN A 571 -28.63 -4.46 10.75
C GLN A 571 -27.11 -4.44 10.99
N HIS A 572 -26.47 -3.34 10.61
CA HIS A 572 -25.03 -3.12 10.80
C HIS A 572 -24.69 -2.98 12.30
N ALA A 573 -25.54 -2.27 13.07
CA ALA A 573 -25.41 -2.14 14.51
C ALA A 573 -25.49 -3.51 15.21
N ASN A 574 -26.44 -4.36 14.81
CA ASN A 574 -26.59 -5.71 15.36
C ASN A 574 -25.34 -6.57 15.10
N VAL A 575 -24.81 -6.56 13.88
CA VAL A 575 -23.57 -7.26 13.54
C VAL A 575 -22.40 -6.72 14.36
N TRP A 576 -22.23 -5.40 14.45
CA TRP A 576 -21.18 -4.78 15.26
C TRP A 576 -21.24 -5.21 16.72
N ILE A 577 -22.42 -5.12 17.34
CA ILE A 577 -22.64 -5.48 18.75
C ILE A 577 -22.34 -6.96 18.96
N TYR A 578 -22.80 -7.81 18.06
CA TYR A 578 -22.62 -9.25 18.17
C TYR A 578 -21.17 -9.68 18.02
N VAL A 579 -20.46 -9.17 17.02
CA VAL A 579 -19.01 -9.40 16.85
C VAL A 579 -18.25 -8.90 18.08
N CYS A 580 -18.55 -7.69 18.58
CA CYS A 580 -17.94 -7.18 19.81
C CYS A 580 -18.21 -8.08 21.03
N ALA A 581 -19.42 -8.65 21.14
CA ALA A 581 -19.78 -9.54 22.24
C ALA A 581 -19.00 -10.87 22.19
N LEU A 582 -18.85 -11.47 21.00
CA LEU A 582 -18.01 -12.65 20.80
C LEU A 582 -16.54 -12.36 21.19
N LEU A 583 -15.99 -11.24 20.72
CA LEU A 583 -14.63 -10.82 21.04
C LEU A 583 -14.45 -10.57 22.55
N ALA A 584 -15.41 -9.93 23.20
CA ALA A 584 -15.40 -9.74 24.65
C ALA A 584 -15.45 -11.06 25.42
N PHE A 585 -16.16 -12.07 24.91
CA PHE A 585 -16.15 -13.42 25.47
C PHE A 585 -14.78 -14.09 25.34
N LEU A 586 -14.14 -14.01 24.17
CA LEU A 586 -12.82 -14.58 23.93
C LEU A 586 -11.71 -13.91 24.77
N LEU A 587 -11.87 -12.62 25.08
CA LEU A 587 -10.97 -11.83 25.91
C LEU A 587 -11.16 -12.03 27.42
N ARG A 588 -12.08 -12.90 27.87
CA ARG A 588 -12.23 -13.22 29.29
C ARG A 588 -10.91 -13.82 29.85
N PRO A 589 -10.50 -13.50 31.09
CA PRO A 589 -9.25 -14.01 31.67
C PRO A 589 -9.10 -15.55 31.67
N VAL A 590 -10.22 -16.28 31.69
CA VAL A 590 -10.26 -17.75 31.66
C VAL A 590 -9.92 -18.32 30.26
N ASN A 591 -10.13 -17.52 29.21
CA ASN A 591 -9.97 -17.91 27.81
C ASN A 591 -8.61 -17.46 27.26
N THR A 592 -8.19 -16.24 27.61
CA THR A 592 -6.93 -15.62 27.16
C THR A 592 -5.66 -16.38 27.55
N ARG A 593 -5.71 -17.23 28.58
CA ARG A 593 -4.61 -18.13 28.93
C ARG A 593 -4.37 -19.25 27.91
N GLY A 594 -5.40 -19.62 27.14
CA GLY A 594 -5.30 -20.70 26.15
C GLY A 594 -5.29 -20.20 24.71
N ASN A 595 -5.99 -19.10 24.41
CA ASN A 595 -6.05 -18.55 23.05
C ASN A 595 -5.05 -17.42 22.76
N GLU A 596 -4.34 -16.94 23.79
CA GLU A 596 -3.30 -15.89 23.69
C GLU A 596 -3.76 -14.53 23.11
N LEU A 597 -5.07 -14.33 22.98
CA LEU A 597 -5.63 -13.09 22.46
C LEU A 597 -5.46 -11.94 23.45
N THR A 598 -5.10 -10.78 22.92
CA THR A 598 -5.07 -9.52 23.69
C THR A 598 -6.02 -8.51 23.06
N PRO A 599 -6.53 -7.53 23.84
CA PRO A 599 -7.38 -6.47 23.28
C PRO A 599 -6.70 -5.72 22.13
N ARG A 600 -5.37 -5.59 22.15
CA ARG A 600 -4.59 -4.94 21.09
C ARG A 600 -4.56 -5.75 19.80
N ILE A 601 -4.36 -7.07 19.89
CA ILE A 601 -4.36 -7.97 18.72
C ILE A 601 -5.75 -7.96 18.07
N VAL A 602 -6.79 -8.18 18.87
CA VAL A 602 -8.18 -8.20 18.40
C VAL A 602 -8.57 -6.86 17.78
N ALA A 603 -8.25 -5.74 18.43
CA ALA A 603 -8.56 -4.42 17.89
C ALA A 603 -7.90 -4.17 16.54
N LYS A 604 -6.63 -4.59 16.36
CA LYS A 604 -5.90 -4.46 15.09
C LYS A 604 -6.51 -5.32 13.99
N LEU A 605 -6.78 -6.59 14.27
CA LEU A 605 -7.34 -7.53 13.29
C LEU A 605 -8.75 -7.10 12.85
N PHE A 606 -9.60 -6.72 13.80
CA PHE A 606 -10.99 -6.43 13.51
C PHE A 606 -11.24 -4.99 13.05
N SER A 607 -10.36 -4.03 13.36
CA SER A 607 -10.50 -2.67 12.79
C SER A 607 -10.41 -2.68 11.28
N ASP A 608 -9.55 -3.54 10.71
CA ASP A 608 -9.27 -3.59 9.28
C ASP A 608 -10.43 -4.20 8.47
N VAL A 609 -11.35 -4.91 9.13
CA VAL A 609 -12.47 -5.60 8.48
C VAL A 609 -13.82 -4.97 8.83
N LEU A 610 -13.97 -4.38 10.02
CA LEU A 610 -15.20 -3.73 10.45
C LEU A 610 -15.26 -2.24 10.08
N LEU A 611 -14.11 -1.56 10.03
CA LEU A 611 -13.99 -0.11 9.82
C LEU A 611 -12.99 0.20 8.70
N VAL A 612 -13.43 0.01 7.45
CA VAL A 612 -12.58 0.18 6.26
C VAL A 612 -12.62 1.64 5.79
N ARG A 613 -11.43 2.24 5.58
CA ARG A 613 -11.31 3.63 5.10
C ARG A 613 -11.93 3.81 3.70
N PRO A 614 -12.78 4.83 3.50
CA PRO A 614 -13.19 5.30 2.18
C PRO A 614 -11.97 5.92 1.48
N GLY A 615 -11.24 5.06 0.80
CA GLY A 615 -10.17 5.38 -0.15
C GLY A 615 -10.01 4.27 -1.17
N VAL A 616 -11.05 3.42 -1.26
CA VAL A 616 -11.10 2.20 -2.07
C VAL A 616 -12.51 1.97 -2.67
N LEU A 617 -13.56 2.67 -2.22
CA LEU A 617 -14.91 2.59 -2.77
C LEU A 617 -15.62 3.92 -2.53
N ASN A 618 -15.85 4.69 -3.59
CA ASN A 618 -16.95 5.65 -3.71
C ASN A 618 -17.12 6.00 -5.19
N CYS A 619 -17.76 5.11 -5.94
CA CYS A 619 -18.61 5.54 -7.04
C CYS A 619 -20.05 5.36 -6.59
N ALA A 620 -20.81 6.46 -6.71
CA ALA A 620 -22.26 6.56 -6.70
C ALA A 620 -23.02 6.39 -5.37
N VAL A 621 -23.14 7.49 -4.61
CA VAL A 621 -24.47 8.00 -4.21
C VAL A 621 -24.46 9.54 -4.28
N SER A 622 -24.70 10.09 -5.46
CA SER A 622 -25.31 11.42 -5.61
C SER A 622 -26.01 11.48 -6.96
N GLY A 623 -27.27 11.04 -6.97
CA GLY A 623 -28.13 11.06 -8.14
C GLY A 623 -29.59 11.17 -7.71
N ASN A 624 -29.95 12.30 -7.10
CA ASN A 624 -31.34 12.71 -7.02
C ASN A 624 -31.87 12.89 -8.44
N ARG A 625 -32.82 12.05 -8.87
CA ARG A 625 -33.89 12.42 -9.80
C ARG A 625 -35.05 11.43 -9.66
N ALA A 626 -36.09 11.90 -8.99
CA ALA A 626 -37.44 11.42 -9.21
C ALA A 626 -37.75 11.51 -10.71
N GLY A 627 -38.05 10.37 -11.32
CA GLY A 627 -38.46 10.23 -12.70
C GLY A 627 -39.12 8.87 -12.84
N SER A 628 -40.42 8.89 -13.11
CA SER A 628 -41.33 7.75 -13.24
C SER A 628 -40.75 6.55 -13.98
N GLN A 629 -40.94 5.35 -13.41
CA GLN A 629 -40.88 4.07 -14.11
C GLN A 629 -41.71 4.13 -15.40
N LYS A 630 -41.05 3.84 -16.53
CA LYS A 630 -41.69 3.25 -17.70
C LYS A 630 -40.85 2.07 -18.16
N ASP A 631 -41.55 0.98 -18.45
CA ASP A 631 -41.05 -0.33 -18.84
C ASP A 631 -39.97 -0.25 -19.91
N ILE A 632 -38.80 -0.84 -19.62
CA ILE A 632 -37.77 -1.08 -20.63
C ILE A 632 -38.01 -2.48 -21.20
N ALA A 633 -38.47 -2.50 -22.46
CA ALA A 633 -38.58 -3.70 -23.29
C ALA A 633 -37.23 -4.44 -23.38
N PRO A 634 -37.22 -5.77 -23.63
CA PRO A 634 -35.98 -6.53 -23.75
C PRO A 634 -35.12 -5.96 -24.89
N PRO A 635 -33.78 -5.99 -24.76
CA PRO A 635 -32.90 -5.41 -25.77
C PRO A 635 -33.05 -6.20 -27.08
N PRO A 636 -33.03 -5.53 -28.24
CA PRO A 636 -33.04 -6.20 -29.52
C PRO A 636 -31.75 -7.01 -29.70
N GLN A 637 -31.91 -8.27 -30.11
CA GLN A 637 -30.81 -9.05 -30.67
C GLN A 637 -30.35 -8.38 -31.96
N GLY A 638 -29.08 -7.97 -32.02
CA GLY A 638 -28.43 -7.57 -33.26
C GLY A 638 -27.78 -6.19 -33.22
N VAL A 639 -26.45 -6.19 -33.33
CA VAL A 639 -25.60 -5.14 -33.91
C VAL A 639 -25.67 -3.76 -33.21
N VAL A 640 -24.88 -3.61 -32.15
CA VAL A 640 -24.47 -2.31 -31.58
C VAL A 640 -22.97 -2.40 -31.29
N THR A 641 -22.05 -1.51 -31.70
CA THR A 641 -21.96 -0.44 -32.69
C THR A 641 -20.45 -0.19 -32.88
N SER A 642 -20.00 0.13 -34.10
CA SER A 642 -18.58 0.38 -34.41
C SER A 642 -17.99 1.67 -33.82
N GLN A 643 -18.80 2.56 -33.25
CA GLN A 643 -18.36 3.86 -32.73
C GLN A 643 -17.76 3.79 -31.32
N SER A 644 -18.34 3.01 -30.39
CA SER A 644 -17.83 2.89 -29.02
C SER A 644 -16.49 2.17 -28.97
N LEU A 645 -16.35 1.09 -29.76
CA LEU A 645 -15.08 0.39 -29.96
C LEU A 645 -14.03 1.32 -30.60
N ARG A 646 -14.40 2.14 -31.59
CA ARG A 646 -13.50 3.14 -32.19
C ARG A 646 -13.05 4.21 -31.19
N GLN A 647 -13.94 4.68 -30.32
CA GLN A 647 -13.58 5.66 -29.28
C GLN A 647 -12.64 5.07 -28.24
N GLN A 648 -12.89 3.84 -27.78
CA GLN A 648 -11.98 3.14 -26.86
C GLN A 648 -10.61 2.89 -27.51
N LEU A 649 -10.60 2.43 -28.77
CA LEU A 649 -9.35 2.25 -29.53
C LEU A 649 -8.60 3.56 -29.80
N GLN A 650 -9.31 4.69 -29.91
CA GLN A 650 -8.69 5.99 -30.09
C GLN A 650 -8.04 6.48 -28.78
N GLN A 651 -8.75 6.37 -27.65
CA GLN A 651 -8.21 6.72 -26.33
C GLN A 651 -6.94 5.91 -25.99
N GLU A 652 -6.91 4.62 -26.31
CA GLU A 652 -5.77 3.73 -26.02
C GLU A 652 -4.61 3.85 -27.02
N LYS A 653 -4.85 4.45 -28.20
CA LYS A 653 -3.79 4.79 -29.17
C LYS A 653 -3.03 6.05 -28.79
N ASP A 654 -3.70 6.96 -28.07
CA ASP A 654 -3.15 8.23 -27.65
C ASP A 654 -2.36 8.11 -26.31
N ILE A 655 -2.30 6.89 -25.73
CA ILE A 655 -1.50 6.48 -24.54
C ILE A 655 -0.35 5.56 -24.98
#